data_AF-A0A1M3MTP1-F1
#
_entry.id   AF-A0A1M3MTP1-F1
#
_cell.length_a   1.000
_cell.length_b   1.000
_cell.length_c   1.000
_cell.angle_alpha   90.00
_cell.angle_beta   90.00
_cell.angle_gamma   90.00
#
_symmetry.space_group_name_H-M   'P 1'
#
loop_
_entity.id
_entity.type
_entity.pdbx_description
1 polymer ?
#
loop_
_entity_poly.entity_id
_entity_poly.type
_entity_poly.pdbx_seq_one_letter_code
_entity_poly.pdbx_strand_id
1 'polypeptide(L)'
;MSPFAPRKLALASMLALLCGAMSLGCSSDDARAPAPKDEVEAVPFPSTKMLSPADLAELDPDAGDGRLHFRRTPKSLEGVGPGAIIVGGASSAAPHGFLRVVVDAEPSGEGLTLRTAIAPPQLAFKKLHARVARPVSLDDGTLVTHDTSAPLGLGGKSERTAPVNVVLFDGDGDTTTTNDQLRIEGAFSGALTYDLSLDIDWGDVLDLPEAVATCIKSLTKLALGKKPSCSVEDLLPEVKVVFTVDPRMASELRVVGQAARSFDKDFEIATVHLAPIILGPLVFLPTLDVIANVEGGASASFRAGVKGHLELTSSVSVSVWSRNAGQPKLAPVKVKDSGFEIEEPEVGLHAHATAKVGVRLGMPLYGSLGPYATAQSSLSLAADPSQTPCWELRSGLESKVGVRITSPNLPVLGHVTLVDWSSAPFKPLDVVVASGACKDPPPGASHLPPGSGPDAPALRSPTFTPWSQLHEGGTDATAASGPSSTGIVFSDLSRAIDNRWLIAGSEARSLLKVDEQGTPVWRAQYLTDTGIALGVLRTVPSRDAGIAVLAAGDAGSSFELLRVGQAGGVAFRRSYSLPLEACATPAARVLTNDGPAGTGTGFIVAGECSSQAKAFVVHLDASGGVLGARLWTDASSDAAISPTAITRTGAKAELVLVGDARGAQLGDGMFAARLDDSGELHTAQGYVACETSFNLSPTAVIPAESGGITVIGGSHAQSRAFVARFRENGDVGFATFPGLVDGSSPVFVPSAIAELPTSGFVMSASTLELTGDGDANVAAVALVGLDASGRTIWSKRHAPAHPRGARAASFAALQLTTDGGALVTALAGDATTGAAWTMKALAKDGSLGGAPVVTSLLTLDDGPPCEVKRAVFAPNVSDIEIVAETRGVKMEKR
;
A
#
# COMPACT_ATOMS: atom_id res chain seq x y z
N MET A 1 -42.71 32.88 37.21
CA MET A 1 -43.14 31.50 37.49
C MET A 1 -41.89 30.65 37.42
N SER A 2 -41.29 30.43 38.58
CA SER A 2 -39.95 29.87 38.74
C SER A 2 -40.06 28.42 39.29
N PRO A 3 -38.95 27.68 39.45
CA PRO A 3 -38.70 26.36 38.85
C PRO A 3 -38.73 25.29 39.96
N PHE A 4 -38.36 24.03 39.71
CA PHE A 4 -37.50 23.29 40.66
C PHE A 4 -36.98 21.97 40.08
N ALA A 5 -35.68 21.79 40.28
CA ALA A 5 -34.86 20.62 40.05
C ALA A 5 -35.05 19.54 41.17
N PRO A 6 -34.39 18.37 41.08
CA PRO A 6 -34.84 17.10 41.66
C PRO A 6 -34.33 16.82 43.08
N ARG A 7 -34.96 15.86 43.76
CA ARG A 7 -34.45 15.26 45.01
C ARG A 7 -34.43 13.73 44.94
N LYS A 8 -33.26 13.19 45.30
CA LYS A 8 -33.00 11.81 45.72
C LYS A 8 -33.92 11.44 46.91
N LEU A 9 -34.32 10.17 47.02
CA LEU A 9 -34.37 9.48 48.32
C LEU A 9 -34.26 7.97 48.15
N ALA A 10 -33.34 7.40 48.92
CA ALA A 10 -33.21 5.98 49.20
C ALA A 10 -34.34 5.50 50.12
N LEU A 11 -34.71 4.22 50.04
CA LEU A 11 -35.16 3.49 51.23
C LEU A 11 -34.97 1.98 51.07
N ALA A 12 -34.22 1.42 52.02
CA ALA A 12 -34.09 0.01 52.28
C ALA A 12 -35.17 -0.47 53.27
N SER A 13 -35.51 -1.76 53.17
CA SER A 13 -35.94 -2.68 54.24
C SER A 13 -37.34 -2.57 54.88
N MET A 14 -38.18 -3.58 54.63
CA MET A 14 -39.03 -4.33 55.59
C MET A 14 -39.80 -5.41 54.81
N LEU A 15 -39.43 -6.70 54.80
CA LEU A 15 -39.52 -7.75 55.83
C LEU A 15 -40.96 -8.21 56.18
N ALA A 16 -41.20 -9.47 55.79
CA ALA A 16 -42.02 -10.52 56.44
C ALA A 16 -43.56 -10.55 56.33
N LEU A 17 -44.05 -11.61 55.68
CA LEU A 17 -45.16 -12.49 56.13
C LEU A 17 -45.07 -13.80 55.30
N LEU A 18 -44.28 -14.80 55.72
CA LEU A 18 -44.56 -15.98 56.58
C LEU A 18 -45.67 -16.96 56.11
N CYS A 19 -45.21 -18.22 55.94
CA CYS A 19 -45.93 -19.52 55.93
C CYS A 19 -46.82 -19.85 54.70
N GLY A 20 -46.69 -20.99 54.01
CA GLY A 20 -45.90 -22.21 54.20
C GLY A 20 -46.71 -23.40 53.69
N ALA A 21 -46.13 -24.26 52.84
CA ALA A 21 -46.40 -25.70 52.71
C ALA A 21 -45.82 -26.28 51.38
N MET A 22 -44.94 -27.28 51.51
CA MET A 22 -44.69 -28.41 50.59
C MET A 22 -44.07 -28.06 49.21
N SER A 23 -43.13 -28.78 48.61
CA SER A 23 -42.41 -30.03 48.85
C SER A 23 -41.41 -30.18 47.68
N LEU A 24 -40.22 -30.72 47.93
CA LEU A 24 -39.36 -31.46 46.97
C LEU A 24 -39.28 -30.93 45.53
N GLY A 25 -38.31 -30.07 45.24
CA GLY A 25 -37.90 -29.69 43.88
C GLY A 25 -36.40 -29.91 43.70
N CYS A 26 -36.04 -30.74 42.72
CA CYS A 26 -34.73 -31.35 42.48
C CYS A 26 -33.54 -30.37 42.52
N SER A 27 -32.54 -30.72 43.33
CA SER A 27 -31.13 -30.40 43.07
C SER A 27 -30.73 -31.17 41.81
N SER A 28 -30.81 -30.55 40.64
CA SER A 28 -30.10 -31.05 39.47
C SER A 28 -28.63 -30.71 39.65
N ASP A 29 -27.88 -31.66 40.19
CA ASP A 29 -26.48 -31.82 39.84
C ASP A 29 -26.40 -31.85 38.31
N ASP A 30 -26.09 -30.70 37.70
CA ASP A 30 -25.59 -30.67 36.33
C ASP A 30 -24.27 -31.44 36.36
N ALA A 31 -24.39 -32.75 36.09
CA ALA A 31 -23.29 -33.65 35.90
C ALA A 31 -22.37 -33.02 34.85
N ARG A 32 -21.29 -32.40 35.33
CA ARG A 32 -20.19 -31.87 34.54
C ARG A 32 -19.80 -32.99 33.57
N ALA A 33 -20.12 -32.80 32.28
CA ALA A 33 -19.80 -33.76 31.25
C ALA A 33 -18.31 -34.15 31.40
N PRO A 34 -17.96 -35.45 31.32
CA PRO A 34 -16.58 -35.88 31.48
C PRO A 34 -15.70 -35.08 30.52
N ALA A 35 -14.55 -34.59 31.02
CA ALA A 35 -13.59 -33.87 30.19
C ALA A 35 -13.32 -34.70 28.92
N PRO A 36 -13.43 -34.10 27.72
CA PRO A 36 -13.20 -34.82 26.47
C PRO A 36 -11.84 -35.51 26.54
N LYS A 37 -11.81 -36.82 26.32
CA LYS A 37 -10.57 -37.58 26.27
C LYS A 37 -9.92 -37.36 24.91
N ASP A 38 -8.62 -37.16 24.91
CA ASP A 38 -7.82 -37.20 23.68
C ASP A 38 -7.95 -38.60 23.08
N GLU A 39 -8.30 -38.69 21.80
CA GLU A 39 -8.56 -39.94 21.08
C GLU A 39 -7.69 -40.02 19.84
N VAL A 40 -7.07 -41.19 19.61
CA VAL A 40 -6.29 -41.43 18.40
C VAL A 40 -6.42 -42.87 17.92
N GLU A 41 -6.81 -43.00 16.67
CA GLU A 41 -6.80 -44.23 15.91
C GLU A 41 -6.06 -43.95 14.60
N ALA A 42 -4.87 -44.55 14.45
CA ALA A 42 -4.02 -44.35 13.29
C ALA A 42 -3.68 -45.72 12.68
N VAL A 43 -4.15 -45.95 11.45
CA VAL A 43 -3.83 -47.13 10.65
C VAL A 43 -2.94 -46.69 9.49
N PRO A 44 -1.61 -46.90 9.56
CA PRO A 44 -0.70 -46.49 8.49
C PRO A 44 -0.89 -47.32 7.22
N PHE A 45 -0.51 -46.77 6.06
CA PHE A 45 -0.33 -47.59 4.85
C PHE A 45 0.86 -48.55 5.02
N PRO A 46 0.90 -49.69 4.28
CA PRO A 46 2.05 -50.60 4.31
C PRO A 46 3.39 -49.95 3.91
N SER A 47 3.34 -48.92 3.06
CA SER A 47 4.47 -48.09 2.63
C SER A 47 4.98 -47.13 3.72
N THR A 48 4.22 -46.96 4.81
CA THR A 48 4.53 -46.02 5.89
C THR A 48 5.28 -46.73 7.01
N LYS A 49 6.46 -46.21 7.34
CA LYS A 49 7.31 -46.68 8.44
C LYS A 49 7.10 -45.77 9.64
N MET A 50 6.39 -46.29 10.65
CA MET A 50 6.28 -45.61 11.94
C MET A 50 7.49 -45.97 12.80
N LEU A 51 8.26 -44.97 13.20
CA LEU A 51 9.45 -45.15 14.01
C LEU A 51 9.08 -45.29 15.47
N SER A 52 9.62 -46.33 16.11
CA SER A 52 9.51 -46.51 17.55
C SER A 52 10.43 -45.54 18.30
N PRO A 53 10.22 -45.32 19.61
CA PRO A 53 11.17 -44.55 20.43
C PRO A 53 12.61 -45.09 20.38
N ALA A 54 12.78 -46.41 20.18
CA ALA A 54 14.10 -47.02 20.02
C ALA A 54 14.74 -46.65 18.67
N ASP A 55 13.95 -46.59 17.59
CA ASP A 55 14.45 -46.15 16.28
C ASP A 55 14.85 -44.67 16.31
N LEU A 56 14.04 -43.83 16.97
CA LEU A 56 14.32 -42.40 17.15
C LEU A 56 15.52 -42.14 18.07
N ALA A 57 15.90 -43.08 18.94
CA ALA A 57 17.11 -42.97 19.74
C ALA A 57 18.39 -43.12 18.89
N GLU A 58 18.30 -43.77 17.72
CA GLU A 58 19.43 -43.88 16.78
C GLU A 58 19.53 -42.66 15.85
N LEU A 59 18.50 -41.82 15.78
CA LEU A 59 18.48 -40.59 14.98
C LEU A 59 19.37 -39.51 15.61
N ASP A 60 20.25 -38.92 14.80
CA ASP A 60 20.97 -37.70 15.15
C ASP A 60 20.03 -36.49 15.11
N PRO A 61 20.31 -35.39 15.85
CA PRO A 61 19.47 -34.22 15.87
C PRO A 61 19.08 -33.72 14.46
N ASP A 62 17.78 -33.61 14.21
CA ASP A 62 17.23 -33.19 12.92
C ASP A 62 17.50 -31.70 12.72
N ALA A 63 18.38 -31.40 11.76
CA ALA A 63 18.78 -30.04 11.41
C ALA A 63 17.71 -29.28 10.59
N GLY A 64 16.65 -29.95 10.14
CA GLY A 64 15.60 -29.35 9.32
C GLY A 64 16.02 -29.06 7.87
N ASP A 65 17.19 -29.51 7.44
CA ASP A 65 17.74 -29.33 6.08
C ASP A 65 17.20 -30.36 5.06
N GLY A 66 16.21 -31.17 5.47
CA GLY A 66 15.63 -32.25 4.68
C GLY A 66 16.42 -33.56 4.74
N ARG A 67 17.45 -33.69 5.60
CA ARG A 67 18.18 -34.94 5.81
C ARG A 67 17.92 -35.52 7.20
N LEU A 68 17.86 -36.85 7.27
CA LEU A 68 17.80 -37.60 8.54
C LEU A 68 18.97 -38.57 8.58
N HIS A 69 19.78 -38.52 9.65
CA HIS A 69 20.93 -39.39 9.81
C HIS A 69 20.73 -40.32 11.01
N PHE A 70 20.73 -41.62 10.76
CA PHE A 70 20.62 -42.65 11.79
C PHE A 70 22.00 -43.27 12.01
N ARG A 71 22.47 -43.26 13.26
CA ARG A 71 23.76 -43.82 13.67
C ARG A 71 23.86 -45.31 13.37
N ARG A 72 22.75 -46.03 13.53
CA ARG A 72 22.56 -47.41 13.07
C ARG A 72 21.23 -47.52 12.35
N THR A 73 21.19 -48.33 11.30
CA THR A 73 19.97 -48.56 10.52
C THR A 73 18.91 -49.23 11.40
N PRO A 74 17.79 -48.55 11.73
CA PRO A 74 16.75 -49.15 12.53
C PRO A 74 16.05 -50.28 11.77
N LYS A 75 15.62 -51.33 12.47
CA LYS A 75 14.94 -52.48 11.85
C LYS A 75 13.67 -52.07 11.11
N SER A 76 12.97 -51.04 11.58
CA SER A 76 11.78 -50.48 10.92
C SER A 76 12.08 -49.81 9.57
N LEU A 77 13.35 -49.48 9.30
CA LEU A 77 13.85 -48.85 8.07
C LEU A 77 14.69 -49.81 7.21
N GLU A 78 14.76 -51.11 7.52
CA GLU A 78 15.41 -52.09 6.65
C GLU A 78 14.75 -52.11 5.26
N GLY A 79 15.56 -51.88 4.23
CA GLY A 79 15.08 -51.82 2.84
C GLY A 79 14.23 -50.60 2.51
N VAL A 80 14.26 -49.54 3.32
CA VAL A 80 13.58 -48.28 2.99
C VAL A 80 14.20 -47.66 1.72
N GLY A 81 13.36 -47.17 0.82
CA GLY A 81 13.79 -46.56 -0.43
C GLY A 81 12.93 -45.37 -0.83
N PRO A 82 13.26 -44.71 -1.96
CA PRO A 82 12.52 -43.55 -2.45
C PRO A 82 11.02 -43.82 -2.60
N GLY A 83 10.20 -42.90 -2.09
CA GLY A 83 8.74 -42.98 -2.05
C GLY A 83 8.15 -43.56 -0.77
N ALA A 84 8.97 -44.15 0.12
CA ALA A 84 8.50 -44.56 1.44
C ALA A 84 8.13 -43.33 2.30
N ILE A 85 7.12 -43.47 3.15
CA ILE A 85 6.72 -42.43 4.11
C ILE A 85 7.27 -42.82 5.47
N ILE A 86 7.87 -41.88 6.20
CA ILE A 86 8.40 -42.09 7.54
C ILE A 86 7.71 -41.14 8.51
N VAL A 87 7.25 -41.71 9.62
CA VAL A 87 6.58 -40.98 10.70
C VAL A 87 7.41 -41.13 11.97
N GLY A 88 7.90 -40.02 12.50
CA GLY A 88 8.59 -39.94 13.78
C GLY A 88 7.81 -39.09 14.77
N GLY A 89 7.48 -39.64 15.92
CA GLY A 89 6.95 -38.85 17.04
C GLY A 89 8.00 -37.90 17.63
N ALA A 90 7.59 -37.09 18.61
CA ALA A 90 8.51 -36.19 19.31
C ALA A 90 9.61 -36.98 20.06
N SER A 91 10.85 -36.54 19.93
CA SER A 91 12.03 -37.13 20.58
C SER A 91 13.10 -36.06 20.86
N SER A 92 14.19 -36.43 21.54
CA SER A 92 15.32 -35.50 21.74
C SER A 92 16.00 -35.12 20.41
N ALA A 93 15.99 -36.01 19.42
CA ALA A 93 16.57 -35.78 18.10
C ALA A 93 15.62 -35.00 17.18
N ALA A 94 14.31 -35.20 17.33
CA ALA A 94 13.28 -34.47 16.60
C ALA A 94 12.20 -33.97 17.58
N PRO A 95 12.42 -32.82 18.26
CA PRO A 95 11.51 -32.30 19.28
C PRO A 95 10.09 -32.03 18.76
N HIS A 96 9.96 -31.76 17.46
CA HIS A 96 8.71 -31.47 16.78
C HIS A 96 8.08 -32.68 16.08
N GLY A 97 8.72 -33.85 16.19
CA GLY A 97 8.42 -35.00 15.32
C GLY A 97 8.62 -34.66 13.84
N PHE A 98 8.25 -35.59 12.97
CA PHE A 98 8.26 -35.35 11.53
C PHE A 98 7.36 -36.35 10.79
N LEU A 99 6.85 -35.89 9.65
CA LEU A 99 6.21 -36.72 8.66
C LEU A 99 6.82 -36.41 7.29
N ARG A 100 7.58 -37.36 6.75
CA ARG A 100 8.42 -37.12 5.57
C ARG A 100 8.35 -38.25 4.56
N VAL A 101 8.44 -37.90 3.28
CA VAL A 101 8.66 -38.86 2.19
C VAL A 101 10.14 -38.99 1.93
N VAL A 102 10.62 -40.22 1.75
CA VAL A 102 12.00 -40.51 1.37
C VAL A 102 12.18 -40.17 -0.10
N VAL A 103 13.08 -39.23 -0.38
CA VAL A 103 13.53 -38.90 -1.74
C VAL A 103 14.72 -39.77 -2.13
N ASP A 104 15.57 -40.08 -1.15
CA ASP A 104 16.80 -40.84 -1.36
C ASP A 104 17.20 -41.58 -0.07
N ALA A 105 17.87 -42.72 -0.21
CA ALA A 105 18.34 -43.53 0.90
C ALA A 105 19.77 -44.02 0.65
N GLU A 106 20.71 -43.56 1.48
CA GLU A 106 22.13 -43.85 1.36
C GLU A 106 22.62 -44.58 2.63
N PRO A 107 23.05 -45.85 2.51
CA PRO A 107 23.71 -46.54 3.61
C PRO A 107 25.03 -45.83 3.97
N SER A 108 25.31 -45.63 5.24
CA SER A 108 26.53 -45.00 5.74
C SER A 108 27.19 -45.90 6.79
N GLY A 109 27.95 -46.91 6.34
CA GLY A 109 28.49 -47.94 7.22
C GLY A 109 27.38 -48.77 7.87
N GLU A 110 27.29 -48.77 9.20
CA GLU A 110 26.16 -49.36 9.95
C GLU A 110 24.93 -48.44 10.00
N GLY A 111 25.09 -47.16 9.68
CA GLY A 111 24.06 -46.12 9.71
C GLY A 111 23.30 -45.94 8.39
N LEU A 112 22.33 -45.04 8.41
CA LEU A 112 21.46 -44.74 7.27
C LEU A 112 21.24 -43.24 7.16
N THR A 113 21.52 -42.67 5.99
CA THR A 113 21.19 -41.28 5.68
C THR A 113 20.03 -41.24 4.70
N LEU A 114 18.97 -40.52 5.08
CA LEU A 114 17.80 -40.33 4.23
C LEU A 114 17.73 -38.88 3.80
N ARG A 115 17.59 -38.65 2.49
CA ARG A 115 17.13 -37.36 1.98
C ARG A 115 15.63 -37.42 1.86
N THR A 116 14.97 -36.39 2.34
CA THR A 116 13.53 -36.41 2.58
C THR A 116 12.86 -35.11 2.18
N ALA A 117 11.54 -35.15 1.97
CA ALA A 117 10.68 -33.99 1.77
C ALA A 117 9.43 -34.12 2.66
N ILE A 118 8.63 -33.06 2.81
CA ILE A 118 7.36 -33.15 3.57
C ILE A 118 6.44 -34.18 2.93
N ALA A 119 5.83 -35.03 3.77
CA ALA A 119 4.73 -35.89 3.35
C ALA A 119 3.39 -35.34 3.90
N PRO A 120 2.33 -35.30 3.08
CA PRO A 120 0.97 -35.10 3.57
C PRO A 120 0.54 -36.30 4.45
N PRO A 121 -0.21 -36.10 5.56
CA PRO A 121 -0.78 -37.18 6.38
C PRO A 121 -1.61 -38.17 5.59
N GLN A 122 -2.24 -37.69 4.51
CA GLN A 122 -3.02 -38.50 3.59
C GLN A 122 -2.18 -39.64 3.00
N LEU A 123 -0.89 -39.43 2.72
CA LEU A 123 -0.02 -40.49 2.19
C LEU A 123 0.45 -41.48 3.25
N ALA A 124 0.34 -41.10 4.54
CA ALA A 124 0.86 -41.88 5.65
C ALA A 124 -0.18 -42.86 6.21
N PHE A 125 -1.45 -42.44 6.28
CA PHE A 125 -2.50 -43.16 7.00
C PHE A 125 -3.63 -43.58 6.09
N LYS A 126 -3.98 -44.87 6.13
CA LYS A 126 -5.19 -45.44 5.52
C LYS A 126 -6.44 -44.99 6.28
N LYS A 127 -6.36 -44.97 7.61
CA LYS A 127 -7.36 -44.38 8.49
C LYS A 127 -6.67 -43.55 9.55
N LEU A 128 -7.17 -42.34 9.79
CA LEU A 128 -6.71 -41.48 10.87
C LEU A 128 -7.90 -40.80 11.51
N HIS A 129 -8.24 -41.19 12.73
CA HIS A 129 -9.12 -40.44 13.60
C HIS A 129 -8.31 -39.87 14.75
N ALA A 130 -8.28 -38.56 14.89
CA ALA A 130 -7.59 -37.87 15.96
C ALA A 130 -8.48 -36.79 16.54
N ARG A 131 -8.66 -36.76 17.85
CA ARG A 131 -9.38 -35.68 18.54
C ARG A 131 -8.57 -35.19 19.72
N VAL A 132 -8.43 -33.88 19.83
CA VAL A 132 -7.79 -33.19 20.95
C VAL A 132 -8.64 -32.00 21.35
N ALA A 133 -8.95 -31.90 22.64
CA ALA A 133 -9.74 -30.81 23.19
C ALA A 133 -9.09 -30.30 24.48
N ARG A 134 -8.52 -29.09 24.43
CA ARG A 134 -7.78 -28.52 25.56
C ARG A 134 -8.02 -27.01 25.68
N PRO A 135 -8.08 -26.47 26.91
CA PRO A 135 -7.92 -25.03 27.12
C PRO A 135 -6.47 -24.64 26.83
N VAL A 136 -6.26 -23.44 26.31
CA VAL A 136 -4.94 -22.85 26.14
C VAL A 136 -4.93 -21.44 26.71
N SER A 137 -3.95 -21.20 27.59
CA SER A 137 -3.61 -19.86 28.04
C SER A 137 -2.41 -19.33 27.25
N LEU A 138 -2.39 -18.01 27.05
CA LEU A 138 -1.19 -17.29 26.61
C LEU A 138 0.01 -17.52 27.54
N ASP A 139 -0.23 -17.90 28.79
CA ASP A 139 0.80 -18.17 29.79
C ASP A 139 1.63 -19.44 29.53
N ASP A 140 1.13 -20.34 28.68
CA ASP A 140 1.71 -21.67 28.47
C ASP A 140 2.72 -21.72 27.31
N GLY A 141 2.97 -20.57 26.65
CA GLY A 141 3.79 -20.48 25.45
C GLY A 141 5.06 -19.64 25.59
N THR A 142 5.92 -19.72 24.57
CA THR A 142 7.12 -18.90 24.41
C THR A 142 6.85 -17.80 23.38
N LEU A 143 7.08 -16.54 23.76
CA LEU A 143 6.84 -15.37 22.90
C LEU A 143 8.07 -15.07 22.03
N VAL A 144 7.85 -14.83 20.74
CA VAL A 144 8.80 -14.24 19.79
C VAL A 144 8.19 -12.95 19.23
N THR A 145 8.91 -11.83 19.32
CA THR A 145 8.50 -10.53 18.76
C THR A 145 9.16 -10.31 17.40
N HIS A 146 8.39 -9.94 16.39
CA HIS A 146 8.90 -9.82 15.00
C HIS A 146 9.29 -8.40 14.60
N ASP A 147 8.91 -7.37 15.37
CA ASP A 147 9.14 -5.96 15.04
C ASP A 147 10.03 -5.21 16.05
N THR A 148 10.66 -4.12 15.60
CA THR A 148 11.53 -3.23 16.40
C THR A 148 10.77 -2.31 17.38
N SER A 149 9.48 -2.55 17.56
CA SER A 149 8.69 -1.87 18.59
C SER A 149 9.20 -2.25 19.99
N ALA A 150 9.12 -1.30 20.91
CA ALA A 150 9.62 -1.47 22.28
C ALA A 150 9.13 -2.81 22.89
N PRO A 151 9.99 -3.53 23.64
CA PRO A 151 9.70 -4.87 24.10
C PRO A 151 8.36 -4.93 24.83
N LEU A 152 7.48 -5.83 24.38
CA LEU A 152 6.25 -6.19 25.08
C LEU A 152 6.59 -6.54 26.53
N GLY A 153 6.23 -5.66 27.47
CA GLY A 153 6.44 -5.88 28.89
C GLY A 153 5.48 -6.94 29.42
N LEU A 154 5.88 -8.20 29.40
CA LEU A 154 5.09 -9.33 29.92
C LEU A 154 5.44 -9.66 31.37
N GLY A 155 4.79 -8.98 32.34
CA GLY A 155 4.95 -9.27 33.78
C GLY A 155 3.61 -9.44 34.51
N GLY A 156 3.49 -10.51 35.32
CA GLY A 156 2.41 -10.68 36.32
C GLY A 156 1.41 -11.82 36.05
N LYS A 157 0.91 -12.46 37.13
CA LYS A 157 0.01 -13.63 37.12
C LYS A 157 -1.47 -13.21 37.07
N SER A 158 -2.26 -13.93 36.26
CA SER A 158 -3.70 -13.81 35.98
C SER A 158 -4.07 -12.74 34.92
N GLU A 159 -4.70 -13.18 33.83
CA GLU A 159 -5.13 -12.41 32.65
C GLU A 159 -4.10 -11.37 32.18
N ARG A 160 -3.00 -11.86 31.59
CA ARG A 160 -1.96 -10.98 31.03
C ARG A 160 -2.55 -10.06 29.96
N THR A 161 -2.41 -8.76 30.19
CA THR A 161 -2.62 -7.72 29.19
C THR A 161 -1.31 -7.45 28.45
N ALA A 162 -1.28 -7.65 27.14
CA ALA A 162 -0.17 -7.27 26.27
C ALA A 162 -0.39 -5.84 25.77
N PRO A 163 0.42 -4.85 26.19
CA PRO A 163 0.31 -3.49 25.65
C PRO A 163 0.73 -3.48 24.19
N VAL A 164 -0.10 -2.90 23.33
CA VAL A 164 0.22 -2.66 21.92
C VAL A 164 0.48 -1.16 21.79
N ASN A 165 1.73 -0.77 21.53
CA ASN A 165 2.07 0.60 21.17
C ASN A 165 2.89 0.56 19.89
N VAL A 166 2.21 0.80 18.76
CA VAL A 166 2.81 0.70 17.43
C VAL A 166 2.67 2.03 16.73
N VAL A 167 3.81 2.69 16.48
CA VAL A 167 3.91 3.83 15.57
C VAL A 167 3.92 3.25 14.15
N LEU A 168 2.78 3.31 13.48
CA LEU A 168 2.60 2.78 12.12
C LEU A 168 3.35 3.62 11.09
N PHE A 169 3.42 4.91 11.38
CA PHE A 169 4.01 5.95 10.57
C PHE A 169 4.61 7.01 11.48
N ASP A 170 5.81 7.47 11.13
CA ASP A 170 6.50 8.59 11.74
C ASP A 170 7.05 9.47 10.61
N GLY A 171 6.53 10.70 10.50
CA GLY A 171 6.70 11.57 9.35
C GLY A 171 8.10 12.19 9.24
N ASP A 172 8.77 12.41 10.36
CA ASP A 172 10.12 12.95 10.45
C ASP A 172 11.14 11.94 11.02
N GLY A 173 10.67 10.85 11.64
CA GLY A 173 11.50 9.82 12.26
C GLY A 173 11.89 10.17 13.69
N ASP A 174 11.30 11.22 14.27
CA ASP A 174 11.39 11.55 15.68
C ASP A 174 10.18 10.99 16.44
N THR A 175 10.41 9.90 17.17
CA THR A 175 9.34 9.26 17.95
C THR A 175 8.73 10.15 19.05
N THR A 176 9.29 11.34 19.33
CA THR A 176 8.77 12.29 20.32
C THR A 176 7.73 13.26 19.77
N THR A 177 7.66 13.47 18.45
CA THR A 177 6.67 14.33 17.79
C THR A 177 5.41 13.52 17.43
N THR A 178 4.31 13.75 18.15
CA THR A 178 3.09 12.94 17.96
C THR A 178 2.18 13.42 16.83
N ASN A 179 2.39 14.65 16.35
CA ASN A 179 1.49 15.29 15.39
C ASN A 179 1.66 14.76 13.96
N ASP A 180 2.78 14.12 13.68
CA ASP A 180 3.12 13.48 12.42
C ASP A 180 3.28 11.98 12.56
N GLN A 181 2.74 11.42 13.64
CA GLN A 181 2.65 9.98 13.84
C GLN A 181 1.24 9.48 13.59
N LEU A 182 1.15 8.29 13.02
CA LEU A 182 -0.03 7.46 13.11
C LEU A 182 0.28 6.34 14.09
N ARG A 183 -0.47 6.27 15.18
CA ARG A 183 -0.19 5.35 16.27
C ARG A 183 -1.43 4.56 16.65
N ILE A 184 -1.21 3.26 16.87
CA ILE A 184 -2.14 2.41 17.60
C ILE A 184 -1.60 2.31 19.01
N GLU A 185 -2.45 2.67 19.97
CA GLU A 185 -2.23 2.35 21.37
C GLU A 185 -3.32 1.42 21.85
N GLY A 186 -2.95 0.45 22.67
CA GLY A 186 -3.92 -0.51 23.12
C GLY A 186 -3.35 -1.52 24.06
N ALA A 187 -4.22 -2.44 24.43
CA ALA A 187 -3.90 -3.53 25.32
C ALA A 187 -4.81 -4.70 24.93
N PHE A 188 -4.23 -5.89 24.77
CA PHE A 188 -5.00 -7.09 24.44
C PHE A 188 -4.81 -8.14 25.54
N SER A 189 -5.90 -8.78 25.95
CA SER A 189 -5.87 -9.96 26.82
C SER A 189 -6.90 -10.97 26.34
N GLY A 190 -6.63 -12.25 26.53
CA GLY A 190 -7.61 -13.26 26.17
C GLY A 190 -7.21 -14.67 26.59
N ALA A 191 -8.18 -15.57 26.47
CA ALA A 191 -8.02 -17.01 26.66
C ALA A 191 -8.80 -17.72 25.55
N LEU A 192 -8.37 -18.92 25.17
CA LEU A 192 -9.08 -19.71 24.17
C LEU A 192 -9.22 -21.16 24.62
N THR A 193 -10.33 -21.77 24.26
CA THR A 193 -10.50 -23.22 24.35
C THR A 193 -10.73 -23.75 22.94
N TYR A 194 -10.06 -24.84 22.57
CA TYR A 194 -10.31 -25.49 21.28
C TYR A 194 -10.70 -26.96 21.43
N ASP A 195 -11.41 -27.47 20.43
CA ASP A 195 -11.69 -28.88 20.19
C ASP A 195 -11.42 -29.15 18.71
N LEU A 196 -10.31 -29.83 18.44
CA LEU A 196 -9.86 -30.23 17.12
C LEU A 196 -10.14 -31.72 16.94
N SER A 197 -10.87 -32.06 15.89
CA SER A 197 -11.04 -33.42 15.40
C SER A 197 -10.60 -33.49 13.94
N LEU A 198 -9.73 -34.44 13.62
CA LEU A 198 -9.23 -34.76 12.30
C LEU A 198 -9.65 -36.19 11.98
N ASP A 199 -10.42 -36.35 10.91
CA ASP A 199 -10.84 -37.64 10.39
C ASP A 199 -10.41 -37.78 8.93
N ILE A 200 -9.64 -38.83 8.64
CA ILE A 200 -9.18 -39.22 7.32
C ILE A 200 -9.58 -40.69 7.13
N ASP A 201 -10.43 -40.96 6.14
CA ASP A 201 -10.77 -42.32 5.75
C ASP A 201 -10.64 -42.47 4.23
N TRP A 202 -9.73 -43.34 3.81
CA TRP A 202 -9.55 -43.70 2.40
C TRP A 202 -10.54 -44.79 1.93
N GLY A 203 -11.37 -45.34 2.83
CA GLY A 203 -12.29 -46.43 2.53
C GLY A 203 -11.57 -47.72 2.11
N ASP A 204 -12.11 -48.37 1.07
CA ASP A 204 -11.59 -49.65 0.54
C ASP A 204 -10.42 -49.49 -0.43
N VAL A 205 -9.82 -48.29 -0.55
CA VAL A 205 -8.66 -48.09 -1.43
C VAL A 205 -7.42 -48.73 -0.79
N LEU A 206 -6.99 -49.86 -1.35
CA LEU A 206 -5.86 -50.66 -0.85
C LEU A 206 -4.52 -50.33 -1.54
N ASP A 207 -4.53 -49.80 -2.77
CA ASP A 207 -3.34 -49.64 -3.63
C ASP A 207 -3.04 -48.19 -4.11
N LEU A 208 -3.33 -47.20 -3.26
CA LEU A 208 -2.88 -45.82 -3.44
C LEU A 208 -1.37 -45.60 -3.63
N PRO A 209 -0.46 -46.40 -3.02
CA PRO A 209 0.98 -46.15 -3.11
C PRO A 209 1.51 -46.14 -4.54
N GLU A 210 0.94 -46.90 -5.48
CA GLU A 210 1.45 -46.96 -6.86
C GLU A 210 1.04 -45.72 -7.69
N ALA A 211 -0.20 -45.25 -7.53
CA ALA A 211 -0.68 -44.01 -8.15
C ALA A 211 0.07 -42.78 -7.61
N VAL A 212 0.26 -42.74 -6.29
CA VAL A 212 1.02 -41.68 -5.60
C VAL A 212 2.50 -41.78 -5.94
N ALA A 213 3.13 -42.96 -5.93
CA ALA A 213 4.54 -43.11 -6.30
C ALA A 213 4.79 -42.70 -7.76
N THR A 214 3.86 -43.00 -8.66
CA THR A 214 3.92 -42.55 -10.06
C THR A 214 3.78 -41.03 -10.16
N CYS A 215 2.87 -40.44 -9.39
CA CYS A 215 2.71 -38.98 -9.32
C CYS A 215 3.95 -38.29 -8.71
N ILE A 216 4.50 -38.79 -7.60
CA ILE A 216 5.72 -38.28 -6.94
C ILE A 216 6.93 -38.40 -7.86
N LYS A 217 7.10 -39.53 -8.55
CA LYS A 217 8.14 -39.68 -9.61
C LYS A 217 7.96 -38.70 -10.76
N SER A 218 6.75 -38.20 -10.98
CA SER A 218 6.49 -37.14 -11.96
C SER A 218 6.77 -35.74 -11.40
N LEU A 219 6.55 -35.52 -10.09
CA LEU A 219 6.83 -34.27 -9.40
C LEU A 219 8.33 -33.99 -9.28
N THR A 220 9.21 -34.99 -9.24
CA THR A 220 10.67 -34.75 -9.33
C THR A 220 11.07 -34.13 -10.67
N LYS A 221 10.22 -34.21 -11.70
CA LYS A 221 10.45 -33.54 -13.00
C LYS A 221 10.13 -32.04 -12.95
N LEU A 222 9.48 -31.53 -11.90
CA LEU A 222 9.24 -30.10 -11.71
C LEU A 222 10.57 -29.34 -11.48
N ALA A 223 11.51 -29.96 -10.75
CA ALA A 223 12.87 -29.46 -10.60
C ALA A 223 13.66 -29.39 -11.93
N LEU A 224 13.12 -29.99 -13.00
CA LEU A 224 13.65 -29.97 -14.36
C LEU A 224 12.76 -29.16 -15.33
N GLY A 225 11.84 -28.33 -14.81
CA GLY A 225 10.97 -27.47 -15.61
C GLY A 225 9.84 -28.17 -16.36
N LYS A 226 9.49 -29.42 -16.02
CA LYS A 226 8.41 -30.17 -16.69
C LYS A 226 7.17 -30.29 -15.82
N LYS A 227 6.00 -30.15 -16.45
CA LYS A 227 4.68 -30.26 -15.80
C LYS A 227 4.44 -31.72 -15.36
N PRO A 228 3.97 -31.98 -14.13
CA PRO A 228 3.74 -33.33 -13.61
C PRO A 228 2.51 -33.95 -14.29
N SER A 229 2.43 -35.28 -14.30
CA SER A 229 1.37 -36.03 -15.00
C SER A 229 0.06 -36.15 -14.21
N CYS A 230 -0.04 -35.50 -13.06
CA CYS A 230 -1.13 -35.56 -12.10
C CYS A 230 -1.36 -34.16 -11.50
N SER A 231 -2.61 -33.84 -11.17
CA SER A 231 -2.95 -32.74 -10.25
C SER A 231 -2.93 -33.29 -8.81
N VAL A 232 -2.47 -32.47 -7.87
CA VAL A 232 -2.38 -32.85 -6.44
C VAL A 232 -3.79 -32.99 -5.85
N GLU A 233 -4.74 -32.23 -6.36
CA GLU A 233 -6.14 -32.24 -5.94
C GLU A 233 -6.85 -33.57 -6.25
N ASP A 234 -6.51 -34.23 -7.36
CA ASP A 234 -7.11 -35.51 -7.79
C ASP A 234 -6.73 -36.71 -6.90
N LEU A 235 -5.73 -36.54 -6.04
CA LEU A 235 -5.17 -37.59 -5.18
C LEU A 235 -5.59 -37.47 -3.72
N LEU A 236 -6.50 -36.58 -3.35
CA LEU A 236 -6.88 -36.36 -1.95
C LEU A 236 -8.07 -37.25 -1.51
N PRO A 237 -8.00 -37.89 -0.32
CA PRO A 237 -9.14 -38.57 0.31
C PRO A 237 -10.20 -37.58 0.79
N GLU A 238 -11.32 -38.11 1.29
CA GLU A 238 -12.18 -37.33 2.17
C GLU A 238 -11.42 -37.00 3.46
N VAL A 239 -11.26 -35.70 3.72
CA VAL A 239 -10.70 -35.19 4.97
C VAL A 239 -11.78 -34.37 5.66
N LYS A 240 -12.15 -34.78 6.86
CA LYS A 240 -13.06 -34.03 7.72
C LYS A 240 -12.28 -33.46 8.90
N VAL A 241 -12.07 -32.16 8.87
CA VAL A 241 -11.50 -31.39 9.98
C VAL A 241 -12.64 -30.66 10.68
N VAL A 242 -12.93 -31.03 11.92
CA VAL A 242 -13.80 -30.23 12.79
C VAL A 242 -12.91 -29.46 13.74
N PHE A 243 -12.98 -28.14 13.70
CA PHE A 243 -12.22 -27.25 14.54
C PHE A 243 -13.16 -26.27 15.24
N THR A 244 -13.35 -26.48 16.54
CA THR A 244 -14.15 -25.61 17.40
C THR A 244 -13.24 -24.74 18.24
N VAL A 245 -13.54 -23.45 18.31
CA VAL A 245 -12.76 -22.47 19.09
C VAL A 245 -13.71 -21.56 19.85
N ASP A 246 -13.52 -21.47 21.16
CA ASP A 246 -14.24 -20.59 22.09
C ASP A 246 -13.25 -19.53 22.61
N PRO A 247 -13.08 -18.41 21.88
CA PRO A 247 -12.20 -17.33 22.31
C PRO A 247 -12.93 -16.38 23.28
N ARG A 248 -12.20 -15.97 24.32
CA ARG A 248 -12.54 -14.85 25.21
C ARG A 248 -11.48 -13.78 25.01
N MET A 249 -11.91 -12.56 24.67
CA MET A 249 -11.02 -11.48 24.28
C MET A 249 -11.47 -10.19 24.94
N ALA A 250 -10.51 -9.45 25.50
CA ALA A 250 -10.69 -8.06 25.90
C ALA A 250 -9.62 -7.22 25.21
N SER A 251 -10.04 -6.07 24.69
CA SER A 251 -9.18 -5.18 23.93
C SER A 251 -9.45 -3.72 24.26
N GLU A 252 -8.40 -2.99 24.59
CA GLU A 252 -8.38 -1.53 24.51
C GLU A 252 -7.68 -1.15 23.20
N LEU A 253 -8.32 -0.30 22.40
CA LEU A 253 -7.78 0.17 21.15
C LEU A 253 -8.03 1.67 21.00
N ARG A 254 -6.95 2.42 20.83
CA ARG A 254 -6.93 3.84 20.49
C ARG A 254 -6.17 4.02 19.20
N VAL A 255 -6.75 4.79 18.30
CA VAL A 255 -6.13 5.21 17.05
C VAL A 255 -6.00 6.73 17.09
N VAL A 256 -4.79 7.20 16.89
CA VAL A 256 -4.47 8.62 16.79
C VAL A 256 -3.68 8.83 15.52
N GLY A 257 -4.09 9.78 14.69
CA GLY A 257 -3.26 10.18 13.56
C GLY A 257 -3.82 11.30 12.71
N GLN A 258 -2.96 11.80 11.84
CA GLN A 258 -3.29 12.72 10.76
C GLN A 258 -2.71 12.13 9.47
N ALA A 259 -3.57 11.70 8.56
CA ALA A 259 -3.15 11.07 7.30
C ALA A 259 -3.91 11.67 6.14
N ALA A 260 -3.33 12.59 5.37
CA ALA A 260 -3.96 13.33 4.26
C ALA A 260 -4.36 12.46 3.04
N ARG A 261 -4.05 11.15 3.08
CA ARG A 261 -4.31 10.14 2.04
C ARG A 261 -4.67 8.83 2.71
N SER A 262 -5.41 7.98 2.00
CA SER A 262 -5.71 6.64 2.48
C SER A 262 -4.47 5.75 2.47
N PHE A 263 -4.39 4.88 3.47
CA PHE A 263 -3.36 3.87 3.62
C PHE A 263 -3.96 2.57 4.16
N ASP A 264 -3.24 1.46 3.97
CA ASP A 264 -3.59 0.12 4.46
C ASP A 264 -2.31 -0.66 4.75
N LYS A 265 -2.18 -1.20 5.96
CA LYS A 265 -0.96 -1.89 6.41
C LYS A 265 -1.26 -3.02 7.39
N ASP A 266 -0.74 -4.20 7.08
CA ASP A 266 -0.75 -5.40 7.93
C ASP A 266 0.51 -5.52 8.77
N PHE A 267 0.37 -6.08 9.97
CA PHE A 267 1.44 -6.29 10.95
C PHE A 267 1.32 -7.67 11.60
N GLU A 268 2.44 -8.39 11.67
CA GLU A 268 2.61 -9.53 12.57
C GLU A 268 3.39 -9.06 13.80
N ILE A 269 2.68 -8.81 14.90
CA ILE A 269 3.25 -8.18 16.09
C ILE A 269 4.13 -9.17 16.85
N ALA A 270 3.61 -10.38 17.08
CA ALA A 270 4.30 -11.43 17.80
C ALA A 270 3.73 -12.82 17.49
N THR A 271 4.54 -13.85 17.70
CA THR A 271 4.10 -15.25 17.66
C THR A 271 4.36 -15.90 19.02
N VAL A 272 3.35 -16.56 19.57
CA VAL A 272 3.47 -17.41 20.75
C VAL A 272 3.50 -18.87 20.30
N HIS A 273 4.63 -19.54 20.51
CA HIS A 273 4.73 -20.98 20.31
C HIS A 273 4.22 -21.69 21.56
N LEU A 274 3.14 -22.45 21.39
CA LEU A 274 2.51 -23.20 22.47
C LEU A 274 3.14 -24.59 22.60
N ALA A 275 2.92 -25.25 23.72
CA ALA A 275 3.49 -26.58 23.97
C ALA A 275 3.03 -27.59 22.88
N PRO A 276 3.94 -28.41 22.33
CA PRO A 276 3.59 -29.45 21.38
C PRO A 276 2.54 -30.42 21.95
N ILE A 277 1.56 -30.77 21.12
CA ILE A 277 0.53 -31.74 21.46
C ILE A 277 0.92 -33.07 20.81
N ILE A 278 1.30 -34.02 21.65
CA ILE A 278 1.66 -35.37 21.23
C ILE A 278 0.43 -36.27 21.37
N LEU A 279 -0.02 -36.83 20.25
CA LEU A 279 -1.20 -37.68 20.17
C LEU A 279 -0.85 -38.95 19.39
N GLY A 280 -0.37 -39.98 20.10
CA GLY A 280 0.20 -41.17 19.48
C GLY A 280 1.42 -40.80 18.61
N PRO A 281 1.46 -41.16 17.32
CA PRO A 281 2.54 -40.75 16.43
C PRO A 281 2.44 -39.28 15.98
N LEU A 282 1.29 -38.63 16.14
CA LEU A 282 1.03 -37.28 15.66
C LEU A 282 1.60 -36.21 16.61
N VAL A 283 2.17 -35.16 16.05
CA VAL A 283 2.66 -33.99 16.80
C VAL A 283 2.07 -32.72 16.21
N PHE A 284 1.21 -32.03 16.95
CA PHE A 284 0.73 -30.70 16.58
C PHE A 284 1.59 -29.64 17.27
N LEU A 285 1.94 -28.58 16.54
CA LEU A 285 2.76 -27.47 17.00
C LEU A 285 1.92 -26.19 17.05
N PRO A 286 1.00 -26.06 18.02
CA PRO A 286 0.10 -24.92 18.08
C PRO A 286 0.86 -23.59 18.13
N THR A 287 0.42 -22.63 17.32
CA THR A 287 0.94 -21.24 17.33
C THR A 287 -0.21 -20.27 17.52
N LEU A 288 0.06 -19.18 18.25
CA LEU A 288 -0.87 -18.08 18.39
C LEU A 288 -0.18 -16.80 17.93
N ASP A 289 -0.52 -16.33 16.74
CA ASP A 289 0.00 -15.09 16.20
C ASP A 289 -0.86 -13.91 16.64
N VAL A 290 -0.23 -12.84 17.10
CA VAL A 290 -0.86 -11.55 17.36
C VAL A 290 -0.72 -10.72 16.09
N ILE A 291 -1.85 -10.40 15.46
CA ILE A 291 -1.90 -9.70 14.17
C ILE A 291 -2.64 -8.38 14.32
N ALA A 292 -2.23 -7.39 13.56
CA ALA A 292 -2.95 -6.13 13.42
C ALA A 292 -3.02 -5.71 11.95
N ASN A 293 -4.09 -5.02 11.60
CA ASN A 293 -4.26 -4.36 10.32
C ASN A 293 -4.74 -2.94 10.62
N VAL A 294 -4.18 -1.95 9.95
CA VAL A 294 -4.71 -0.59 10.01
C VAL A 294 -4.87 -0.05 8.61
N GLU A 295 -6.10 0.31 8.35
CA GLU A 295 -6.54 1.07 7.22
C GLU A 295 -7.00 2.43 7.72
N GLY A 296 -6.74 3.47 6.94
CA GLY A 296 -7.34 4.75 7.25
C GLY A 296 -6.98 5.77 6.21
N GLY A 297 -7.76 6.82 6.13
CA GLY A 297 -7.48 7.98 5.32
C GLY A 297 -8.27 9.12 5.90
N ALA A 298 -7.60 10.21 6.15
CA ALA A 298 -8.21 11.36 6.75
C ALA A 298 -7.95 12.61 5.91
N SER A 299 -8.89 13.51 6.00
CA SER A 299 -8.69 14.88 5.60
C SER A 299 -8.34 15.75 6.81
N ALA A 300 -8.24 15.18 8.02
CA ALA A 300 -7.84 15.91 9.22
C ALA A 300 -7.12 14.99 10.21
N SER A 301 -6.61 15.57 11.30
CA SER A 301 -6.30 14.80 12.49
C SER A 301 -7.58 14.15 13.03
N PHE A 302 -7.50 12.90 13.45
CA PHE A 302 -8.57 12.23 14.17
C PHE A 302 -7.99 11.51 15.40
N ARG A 303 -8.82 11.44 16.43
CA ARG A 303 -8.59 10.63 17.62
C ARG A 303 -9.85 9.85 17.93
N ALA A 304 -9.75 8.53 17.99
CA ALA A 304 -10.84 7.66 18.39
C ALA A 304 -10.31 6.53 19.28
N GLY A 305 -11.06 6.21 20.34
CA GLY A 305 -10.69 5.14 21.26
C GLY A 305 -11.91 4.32 21.67
N VAL A 306 -11.75 3.01 21.72
CA VAL A 306 -12.74 2.08 22.26
C VAL A 306 -12.06 1.08 23.17
N LYS A 307 -12.65 0.90 24.34
CA LYS A 307 -12.39 -0.24 25.22
C LYS A 307 -13.55 -1.22 25.05
N GLY A 308 -13.26 -2.47 24.75
CA GLY A 308 -14.27 -3.50 24.55
C GLY A 308 -13.89 -4.81 25.22
N HIS A 309 -14.89 -5.56 25.68
CA HIS A 309 -14.75 -6.95 26.07
C HIS A 309 -15.75 -7.80 25.28
N LEU A 310 -15.36 -9.03 24.95
CA LEU A 310 -16.12 -9.90 24.06
C LEU A 310 -15.86 -11.38 24.39
N GLU A 311 -16.92 -12.14 24.66
CA GLU A 311 -16.89 -13.60 24.80
C GLU A 311 -17.71 -14.27 23.68
N LEU A 312 -17.12 -15.26 22.99
CA LEU A 312 -17.73 -15.90 21.82
C LEU A 312 -17.60 -17.41 21.88
N THR A 313 -18.55 -18.11 21.25
CA THR A 313 -18.41 -19.52 20.90
C THR A 313 -18.55 -19.69 19.40
N SER A 314 -17.51 -20.22 18.76
CA SER A 314 -17.50 -20.52 17.33
C SER A 314 -17.12 -21.98 17.08
N SER A 315 -17.82 -22.66 16.18
CA SER A 315 -17.46 -24.01 15.76
C SER A 315 -17.44 -24.11 14.25
N VAL A 316 -16.36 -24.65 13.70
CA VAL A 316 -16.15 -24.75 12.27
C VAL A 316 -15.95 -26.21 11.91
N SER A 317 -16.71 -26.69 10.93
CA SER A 317 -16.49 -28.01 10.34
C SER A 317 -16.12 -27.86 8.87
N VAL A 318 -14.87 -28.17 8.55
CA VAL A 318 -14.36 -28.21 7.19
C VAL A 318 -14.33 -29.67 6.73
N SER A 319 -15.23 -30.03 5.83
CA SER A 319 -15.18 -31.30 5.10
C SER A 319 -14.63 -31.03 3.70
N VAL A 320 -13.42 -31.50 3.40
CA VAL A 320 -12.79 -31.39 2.09
C VAL A 320 -13.08 -32.67 1.31
N TRP A 321 -13.81 -32.55 0.18
CA TRP A 321 -14.17 -33.65 -0.72
C TRP A 321 -13.49 -33.42 -2.08
N SER A 322 -12.72 -34.39 -2.60
CA SER A 322 -11.94 -34.21 -3.86
C SER A 322 -12.79 -34.21 -5.13
N ARG A 323 -14.03 -34.73 -5.11
CA ARG A 323 -14.91 -34.78 -6.30
C ARG A 323 -16.02 -33.72 -6.35
N ASN A 324 -16.22 -33.00 -5.25
CA ASN A 324 -17.07 -31.81 -5.11
C ASN A 324 -16.63 -31.13 -3.82
N ALA A 325 -15.65 -30.22 -3.90
CA ALA A 325 -15.25 -29.42 -2.74
C ALA A 325 -16.46 -28.56 -2.30
N GLY A 326 -17.29 -29.09 -1.40
CA GLY A 326 -18.35 -28.33 -0.77
C GLY A 326 -17.72 -27.21 0.04
N GLN A 327 -18.29 -26.02 -0.02
CA GLN A 327 -17.85 -24.90 0.81
C GLN A 327 -17.83 -25.34 2.30
N PRO A 328 -16.84 -24.89 3.10
CA PRO A 328 -16.76 -25.22 4.51
C PRO A 328 -18.10 -24.97 5.21
N LYS A 329 -18.60 -25.97 5.95
CA LYS A 329 -19.86 -25.87 6.68
C LYS A 329 -19.61 -25.21 8.03
N LEU A 330 -19.88 -23.92 8.09
CA LEU A 330 -19.78 -23.12 9.30
C LEU A 330 -21.05 -23.31 10.15
N ALA A 331 -20.89 -23.65 11.43
CA ALA A 331 -22.00 -23.49 12.36
C ALA A 331 -22.15 -21.98 12.68
N PRO A 332 -23.37 -21.48 12.91
CA PRO A 332 -23.58 -20.09 13.29
C PRO A 332 -22.87 -19.78 14.61
N VAL A 333 -22.04 -18.73 14.60
CA VAL A 333 -21.33 -18.23 15.78
C VAL A 333 -22.32 -17.62 16.77
N LYS A 334 -22.13 -17.91 18.06
CA LYS A 334 -22.95 -17.34 19.14
C LYS A 334 -22.10 -16.41 19.99
N VAL A 335 -22.54 -15.15 20.09
CA VAL A 335 -21.99 -14.19 21.05
C VAL A 335 -22.54 -14.54 22.43
N LYS A 336 -21.65 -14.77 23.41
CA LYS A 336 -22.04 -15.05 24.80
C LYS A 336 -22.21 -13.77 25.60
N ASP A 337 -21.25 -12.86 25.47
CA ASP A 337 -21.22 -11.58 26.16
C ASP A 337 -20.43 -10.55 25.35
N SER A 338 -20.82 -9.27 25.44
CA SER A 338 -20.14 -8.17 24.75
C SER A 338 -20.45 -6.83 25.42
N GLY A 339 -19.45 -5.97 25.58
CA GLY A 339 -19.66 -4.60 26.03
C GLY A 339 -18.55 -3.65 25.59
N PHE A 340 -18.91 -2.36 25.49
CA PHE A 340 -18.04 -1.29 24.98
C PHE A 340 -18.08 -0.06 25.90
N GLU A 341 -16.92 0.52 26.12
CA GLU A 341 -16.72 1.85 26.71
C GLU A 341 -15.99 2.70 25.65
N ILE A 342 -16.52 3.89 25.38
CA ILE A 342 -16.14 4.68 24.21
C ILE A 342 -15.50 5.98 24.67
N GLU A 343 -14.34 6.30 24.10
CA GLU A 343 -13.78 7.64 24.15
C GLU A 343 -14.38 8.42 22.98
N GLU A 344 -15.10 9.50 23.28
CA GLU A 344 -15.79 10.31 22.26
C GLU A 344 -14.78 10.78 21.19
N PRO A 345 -14.98 10.39 19.91
CA PRO A 345 -14.07 10.76 18.84
C PRO A 345 -13.93 12.26 18.67
N GLU A 346 -12.69 12.73 18.50
CA GLU A 346 -12.42 14.08 18.04
C GLU A 346 -12.12 14.03 16.56
N VAL A 347 -13.09 14.44 15.75
CA VAL A 347 -12.97 14.46 14.29
C VAL A 347 -13.34 15.84 13.76
N GLY A 348 -12.39 16.46 13.05
CA GLY A 348 -12.56 17.79 12.49
C GLY A 348 -13.19 17.80 11.09
N LEU A 349 -12.89 16.80 10.24
CA LEU A 349 -13.29 16.75 8.81
C LEU A 349 -13.64 15.31 8.35
N HIS A 350 -13.59 15.02 7.05
CA HIS A 350 -13.74 13.66 6.55
C HIS A 350 -12.62 12.76 7.08
N ALA A 351 -12.96 11.64 7.67
CA ALA A 351 -11.98 10.65 8.10
C ALA A 351 -12.60 9.26 7.99
N HIS A 352 -11.85 8.30 7.47
CA HIS A 352 -12.12 6.89 7.72
C HIS A 352 -10.89 6.30 8.39
N ALA A 353 -11.09 5.46 9.39
CA ALA A 353 -10.01 4.74 10.03
C ALA A 353 -10.56 3.42 10.51
N THR A 354 -10.02 2.32 9.99
CA THR A 354 -10.28 0.96 10.46
C THR A 354 -9.02 0.40 11.06
N ALA A 355 -9.01 0.20 12.37
CA ALA A 355 -7.97 -0.58 13.02
C ALA A 355 -8.54 -1.94 13.41
N LYS A 356 -7.88 -3.00 13.00
CA LYS A 356 -8.16 -4.38 13.39
C LYS A 356 -7.00 -4.91 14.21
N VAL A 357 -7.28 -5.49 15.36
CA VAL A 357 -6.29 -6.19 16.19
C VAL A 357 -6.88 -7.52 16.60
N GLY A 358 -6.08 -8.58 16.52
CA GLY A 358 -6.58 -9.89 16.80
C GLY A 358 -5.52 -10.95 16.98
N VAL A 359 -6.01 -12.18 17.04
CA VAL A 359 -5.19 -13.37 17.17
C VAL A 359 -5.50 -14.35 16.05
N ARG A 360 -4.48 -15.11 15.65
CA ARG A 360 -4.58 -16.25 14.73
C ARG A 360 -4.04 -17.49 15.43
N LEU A 361 -4.92 -18.41 15.77
CA LEU A 361 -4.54 -19.74 16.28
C LEU A 361 -4.29 -20.66 15.08
N GLY A 362 -3.06 -21.13 14.93
CA GLY A 362 -2.68 -22.19 14.00
C GLY A 362 -2.48 -23.51 14.74
N MET A 363 -2.94 -24.61 14.14
CA MET A 363 -2.74 -25.98 14.67
C MET A 363 -1.98 -26.86 13.66
N PRO A 364 -0.76 -26.49 13.25
CA PRO A 364 -0.02 -27.25 12.26
C PRO A 364 0.44 -28.60 12.81
N LEU A 365 0.04 -29.68 12.14
CA LEU A 365 0.58 -31.02 12.26
C LEU A 365 2.00 -31.04 11.67
N TYR A 366 2.98 -31.40 12.50
CA TYR A 366 4.43 -31.35 12.24
C TYR A 366 4.95 -30.00 11.71
N GLY A 367 4.25 -28.90 12.04
CA GLY A 367 4.66 -27.55 11.64
C GLY A 367 4.33 -27.14 10.20
N SER A 368 3.71 -28.02 9.40
CA SER A 368 3.50 -27.74 7.96
C SER A 368 2.04 -27.70 7.53
N LEU A 369 1.15 -28.49 8.11
CA LEU A 369 -0.23 -28.63 7.66
C LEU A 369 -1.19 -28.52 8.84
N GLY A 370 -2.13 -27.58 8.83
CA GLY A 370 -3.16 -27.58 9.85
C GLY A 370 -4.26 -26.55 9.67
N PRO A 371 -5.35 -26.68 10.43
CA PRO A 371 -6.36 -25.64 10.48
C PRO A 371 -5.82 -24.40 11.18
N TYR A 372 -6.40 -23.26 10.85
CA TYR A 372 -6.24 -22.03 11.59
C TYR A 372 -7.58 -21.33 11.78
N ALA A 373 -7.68 -20.53 12.85
CA ALA A 373 -8.77 -19.61 13.08
C ALA A 373 -8.22 -18.23 13.46
N THR A 374 -8.80 -17.18 12.89
CA THR A 374 -8.54 -15.80 13.24
C THR A 374 -9.76 -15.21 13.94
N ALA A 375 -9.49 -14.38 14.93
CA ALA A 375 -10.46 -13.51 15.55
C ALA A 375 -9.83 -12.13 15.70
N GLN A 376 -10.39 -11.13 15.02
CA GLN A 376 -9.92 -9.75 15.01
C GLN A 376 -11.05 -8.86 15.50
N SER A 377 -10.80 -8.12 16.58
CA SER A 377 -11.64 -6.97 16.90
C SER A 377 -11.32 -5.86 15.92
N SER A 378 -12.35 -5.24 15.36
CA SER A 378 -12.21 -4.08 14.49
C SER A 378 -12.85 -2.86 15.14
N LEU A 379 -12.21 -1.71 14.93
CA LEU A 379 -12.75 -0.40 15.21
C LEU A 379 -12.71 0.38 13.91
N SER A 380 -13.88 0.80 13.42
CA SER A 380 -14.03 1.57 12.20
C SER A 380 -14.69 2.90 12.52
N LEU A 381 -13.95 3.99 12.38
CA LEU A 381 -14.47 5.35 12.36
C LEU A 381 -14.77 5.72 10.90
N ALA A 382 -15.96 6.23 10.65
CA ALA A 382 -16.31 6.94 9.42
C ALA A 382 -16.84 8.30 9.81
N ALA A 383 -16.28 9.37 9.24
CA ALA A 383 -16.67 10.74 9.50
C ALA A 383 -16.80 11.48 8.17
N ASP A 384 -17.91 12.18 8.03
CA ASP A 384 -18.31 12.98 6.89
C ASP A 384 -19.10 14.21 7.39
N PRO A 385 -18.50 15.41 7.39
CA PRO A 385 -19.16 16.67 7.73
C PRO A 385 -20.44 16.98 6.94
N SER A 386 -20.64 16.34 5.78
CA SER A 386 -21.85 16.49 4.98
C SER A 386 -23.02 15.58 5.42
N GLN A 387 -22.78 14.65 6.35
CA GLN A 387 -23.77 13.68 6.84
C GLN A 387 -24.26 14.01 8.26
N THR A 388 -25.40 13.43 8.65
CA THR A 388 -25.95 13.53 10.01
C THR A 388 -26.45 12.14 10.45
N PRO A 389 -25.84 11.50 11.47
CA PRO A 389 -24.71 11.98 12.27
C PRO A 389 -23.44 12.19 11.43
N CYS A 390 -22.59 13.14 11.83
CA CYS A 390 -21.37 13.49 11.09
C CYS A 390 -20.38 12.33 11.10
N TRP A 391 -20.26 11.64 12.23
CA TRP A 391 -19.40 10.50 12.35
C TRP A 391 -20.14 9.32 12.96
N GLU A 392 -19.70 8.13 12.56
CA GLU A 392 -20.13 6.83 13.03
C GLU A 392 -18.89 6.06 13.46
N LEU A 393 -18.90 5.58 14.70
CA LEU A 393 -17.89 4.69 15.24
C LEU A 393 -18.51 3.30 15.37
N ARG A 394 -17.95 2.36 14.62
CA ARG A 394 -18.40 0.97 14.57
C ARG A 394 -17.35 0.12 15.25
N SER A 395 -17.79 -0.77 16.12
CA SER A 395 -16.94 -1.85 16.59
C SER A 395 -17.46 -3.15 16.02
N GLY A 396 -16.54 -3.96 15.52
CA GLY A 396 -16.83 -5.26 14.97
C GLY A 396 -15.94 -6.32 15.56
N LEU A 397 -16.34 -7.55 15.31
CA LEU A 397 -15.44 -8.68 15.31
C LEU A 397 -15.50 -9.28 13.92
N GLU A 398 -14.33 -9.55 13.35
CA GLU A 398 -14.16 -10.32 12.13
C GLU A 398 -13.44 -11.62 12.46
N SER A 399 -13.94 -12.73 11.91
CA SER A 399 -13.33 -14.03 12.08
C SER A 399 -13.19 -14.72 10.73
N LYS A 400 -12.10 -15.48 10.59
CA LYS A 400 -11.81 -16.28 9.41
C LYS A 400 -11.28 -17.62 9.87
N VAL A 401 -11.65 -18.68 9.16
CA VAL A 401 -11.15 -20.02 9.44
C VAL A 401 -10.64 -20.64 8.16
N GLY A 402 -9.62 -21.47 8.27
CA GLY A 402 -9.04 -22.11 7.10
C GLY A 402 -8.15 -23.28 7.45
N VAL A 403 -7.55 -23.85 6.41
CA VAL A 403 -6.51 -24.88 6.47
C VAL A 403 -5.36 -24.38 5.63
N ARG A 404 -4.17 -24.35 6.23
CA ARG A 404 -2.95 -23.87 5.58
C ARG A 404 -1.93 -24.99 5.47
N ILE A 405 -1.27 -25.05 4.31
CA ILE A 405 -0.15 -25.92 4.02
C ILE A 405 1.06 -25.05 3.72
N THR A 406 2.13 -25.26 4.48
CA THR A 406 3.39 -24.53 4.36
C THR A 406 4.56 -25.51 4.16
N SER A 407 5.62 -25.05 3.50
CA SER A 407 6.88 -25.77 3.42
C SER A 407 7.58 -25.82 4.80
N PRO A 408 8.62 -26.67 4.97
CA PRO A 408 9.53 -26.47 6.09
C PRO A 408 10.17 -25.09 5.98
N ASN A 409 10.81 -24.65 7.05
CA ASN A 409 11.65 -23.46 7.01
C ASN A 409 12.81 -23.72 6.04
N LEU A 410 12.75 -23.13 4.84
CA LEU A 410 13.79 -23.28 3.83
C LEU A 410 14.90 -22.25 4.10
N PRO A 411 16.19 -22.63 3.99
CA PRO A 411 17.28 -21.66 4.05
C PRO A 411 17.04 -20.50 3.08
N VAL A 412 17.20 -19.26 3.54
CA VAL A 412 16.98 -17.99 2.80
C VAL A 412 15.52 -17.63 2.51
N LEU A 413 14.64 -18.59 2.23
CA LEU A 413 13.25 -18.32 1.81
C LEU A 413 12.21 -18.38 2.95
N GLY A 414 12.55 -18.95 4.10
CA GLY A 414 11.59 -19.13 5.18
C GLY A 414 10.54 -20.21 4.87
N HIS A 415 9.37 -20.11 5.50
CA HIS A 415 8.22 -20.95 5.17
C HIS A 415 7.50 -20.41 3.93
N VAL A 416 7.20 -21.28 2.96
CA VAL A 416 6.41 -20.95 1.77
C VAL A 416 5.01 -21.55 1.91
N THR A 417 3.97 -20.72 1.84
CA THR A 417 2.58 -21.20 1.80
C THR A 417 2.31 -21.84 0.44
N LEU A 418 2.06 -23.15 0.44
CA LEU A 418 1.73 -23.93 -0.75
C LEU A 418 0.24 -23.82 -1.08
N VAL A 419 -0.60 -23.85 -0.04
CA VAL A 419 -2.06 -23.82 -0.14
C VAL A 419 -2.64 -23.13 1.10
N ASP A 420 -3.62 -22.24 0.92
CA ASP A 420 -4.42 -21.65 2.01
C ASP A 420 -5.90 -21.69 1.59
N TRP A 421 -6.63 -22.68 2.09
CA TRP A 421 -8.08 -22.76 1.91
C TRP A 421 -8.76 -22.09 3.09
N SER A 422 -9.64 -21.13 2.85
CA SER A 422 -10.30 -20.42 3.94
C SER A 422 -11.72 -20.01 3.61
N SER A 423 -12.51 -19.79 4.67
CA SER A 423 -13.83 -19.17 4.55
C SER A 423 -13.68 -17.70 4.13
N ALA A 424 -14.74 -17.14 3.56
CA ALA A 424 -14.89 -15.69 3.56
C ALA A 424 -14.82 -15.18 5.02
N PRO A 425 -14.26 -13.99 5.27
CA PRO A 425 -14.35 -13.36 6.58
C PRO A 425 -15.82 -13.19 6.94
N PHE A 426 -16.19 -13.59 8.15
CA PHE A 426 -17.54 -13.40 8.67
C PHE A 426 -17.48 -12.48 9.89
N LYS A 427 -18.49 -11.61 10.02
CA LYS A 427 -18.55 -10.58 11.05
C LYS A 427 -19.65 -10.92 12.07
N PRO A 428 -19.37 -11.73 13.12
CA PRO A 428 -20.39 -12.09 14.09
C PRO A 428 -20.88 -10.89 14.91
N LEU A 429 -20.10 -9.81 14.94
CA LEU A 429 -20.48 -8.55 15.54
C LEU A 429 -20.06 -7.42 14.59
N ASP A 430 -20.98 -6.52 14.29
CA ASP A 430 -20.70 -5.29 13.54
C ASP A 430 -21.76 -4.26 13.94
N VAL A 431 -21.44 -3.48 14.97
CA VAL A 431 -22.40 -2.59 15.63
C VAL A 431 -21.87 -1.17 15.66
N VAL A 432 -22.78 -0.22 15.43
CA VAL A 432 -22.51 1.19 15.71
C VAL A 432 -22.47 1.35 17.22
N VAL A 433 -21.28 1.63 17.75
CA VAL A 433 -21.08 1.79 19.19
C VAL A 433 -21.31 3.24 19.60
N ALA A 434 -20.97 4.20 18.74
CA ALA A 434 -21.29 5.62 18.93
C ALA A 434 -21.46 6.33 17.59
N SER A 435 -22.16 7.46 17.62
CA SER A 435 -22.24 8.42 16.53
C SER A 435 -22.47 9.82 17.08
N GLY A 436 -22.11 10.86 16.32
CA GLY A 436 -22.21 12.23 16.81
C GLY A 436 -22.00 13.29 15.74
N ALA A 437 -22.10 14.55 16.17
CA ALA A 437 -21.73 15.70 15.35
C ALA A 437 -20.21 15.91 15.36
N CYS A 438 -19.65 16.43 14.28
CA CYS A 438 -18.25 16.84 14.26
C CYS A 438 -18.09 18.14 15.06
N LYS A 439 -16.92 18.31 15.68
CA LYS A 439 -16.57 19.61 16.25
C LYS A 439 -16.22 20.54 15.09
N ASP A 440 -16.76 21.75 15.11
CA ASP A 440 -16.32 22.76 14.15
C ASP A 440 -14.79 22.94 14.29
N PRO A 441 -14.04 22.91 13.18
CA PRO A 441 -12.62 23.24 13.22
C PRO A 441 -12.44 24.65 13.80
N PRO A 442 -11.29 24.95 14.44
CA PRO A 442 -11.02 26.26 15.01
C PRO A 442 -11.32 27.38 13.99
N PRO A 443 -11.84 28.55 14.42
CA PRO A 443 -12.12 29.65 13.51
C PRO A 443 -10.91 29.98 12.62
N GLY A 444 -11.08 29.84 11.29
CA GLY A 444 -10.03 30.07 10.29
C GLY A 444 -9.33 28.81 9.75
N ALA A 445 -9.65 27.62 10.26
CA ALA A 445 -9.24 26.36 9.66
C ALA A 445 -10.23 25.90 8.58
N SER A 446 -9.70 25.34 7.48
CA SER A 446 -10.49 24.90 6.32
C SER A 446 -11.36 23.69 6.66
N HIS A 447 -12.59 23.68 6.13
CA HIS A 447 -13.48 22.51 6.13
C HIS A 447 -13.22 21.54 4.96
N LEU A 448 -12.34 21.91 4.04
CA LEU A 448 -11.97 21.06 2.90
C LEU A 448 -10.76 20.20 3.20
N PRO A 449 -10.63 19.04 2.51
CA PRO A 449 -9.47 18.21 2.68
C PRO A 449 -8.14 18.90 2.37
N PRO A 450 -7.10 18.68 3.19
CA PRO A 450 -5.78 19.21 2.94
C PRO A 450 -5.28 18.89 1.52
N GLY A 451 -4.89 19.94 0.80
CA GLY A 451 -4.47 19.86 -0.60
C GLY A 451 -5.60 19.89 -1.63
N SER A 452 -6.87 20.00 -1.24
CA SER A 452 -7.98 20.28 -2.19
C SER A 452 -8.04 21.75 -2.64
N GLY A 453 -7.09 22.57 -2.19
CA GLY A 453 -7.14 24.01 -2.30
C GLY A 453 -8.08 24.69 -1.30
N PRO A 454 -8.15 26.02 -1.33
CA PRO A 454 -8.92 26.80 -0.37
C PRO A 454 -10.42 26.76 -0.68
N ASP A 455 -11.24 26.96 0.34
CA ASP A 455 -12.63 27.32 0.14
C ASP A 455 -12.77 28.81 -0.26
N ALA A 456 -13.98 29.23 -0.63
CA ALA A 456 -14.22 30.60 -1.05
C ALA A 456 -13.87 31.66 0.03
N PRO A 457 -14.18 31.45 1.34
CA PRO A 457 -13.70 32.32 2.41
C PRO A 457 -12.17 32.40 2.54
N ALA A 458 -11.46 31.28 2.59
CA ALA A 458 -10.01 31.22 2.75
C ALA A 458 -9.29 31.82 1.53
N LEU A 459 -9.84 31.65 0.32
CA LEU A 459 -9.30 32.33 -0.86
C LEU A 459 -9.43 33.85 -0.77
N ARG A 460 -10.56 34.37 -0.27
CA ARG A 460 -10.78 35.82 -0.11
C ARG A 460 -9.88 36.41 0.99
N SER A 461 -9.80 35.71 2.11
CA SER A 461 -9.08 36.11 3.31
C SER A 461 -8.08 35.02 3.75
N PRO A 462 -6.93 34.90 3.06
CA PRO A 462 -5.92 33.90 3.39
C PRO A 462 -5.39 34.06 4.83
N THR A 463 -5.14 32.94 5.51
CA THR A 463 -4.75 32.92 6.94
C THR A 463 -3.25 32.75 7.17
N PHE A 464 -2.45 32.78 6.11
CA PHE A 464 -1.00 32.69 6.17
C PHE A 464 -0.31 33.97 5.72
N THR A 465 0.96 34.13 6.11
CA THR A 465 1.83 35.17 5.57
C THR A 465 2.63 34.61 4.40
N PRO A 466 2.57 35.22 3.20
CA PRO A 466 3.36 34.77 2.05
C PRO A 466 4.86 34.74 2.33
N TRP A 467 5.55 33.73 1.80
CA TRP A 467 6.96 33.48 2.09
C TRP A 467 7.68 32.86 0.89
N SER A 468 9.01 32.98 0.85
CA SER A 468 9.86 32.31 -0.14
C SER A 468 11.20 31.87 0.46
N GLN A 469 11.68 30.69 0.06
CA GLN A 469 12.89 30.06 0.57
C GLN A 469 13.71 29.39 -0.53
N LEU A 470 15.04 29.47 -0.41
CA LEU A 470 15.99 28.76 -1.26
C LEU A 470 16.66 27.65 -0.46
N HIS A 471 16.57 26.43 -0.96
CA HIS A 471 17.12 25.22 -0.34
C HIS A 471 18.37 24.80 -1.09
N GLU A 472 19.53 25.32 -0.67
CA GLU A 472 20.80 25.06 -1.36
C GLU A 472 21.25 23.60 -1.24
N GLY A 473 21.83 23.07 -2.31
CA GLY A 473 22.34 21.71 -2.40
C GLY A 473 21.28 20.69 -2.83
N GLY A 474 21.74 19.58 -3.42
CA GLY A 474 20.83 18.51 -3.89
C GLY A 474 20.21 18.73 -5.27
N THR A 475 20.65 19.76 -6.01
CA THR A 475 20.28 20.03 -7.40
C THR A 475 21.55 20.21 -8.22
N ASP A 476 21.55 19.71 -9.47
CA ASP A 476 22.66 19.91 -10.38
C ASP A 476 22.77 21.39 -10.81
N ALA A 477 23.88 22.04 -10.46
CA ALA A 477 24.12 23.46 -10.74
C ALA A 477 24.18 23.75 -12.24
N THR A 478 24.73 22.84 -13.03
CA THR A 478 24.94 23.05 -14.47
C THR A 478 23.63 23.07 -15.23
N ALA A 479 22.70 22.19 -14.86
CA ALA A 479 21.37 22.11 -15.46
C ALA A 479 20.39 23.17 -14.91
N ALA A 480 20.62 23.68 -13.70
CA ALA A 480 19.83 24.75 -13.10
C ALA A 480 20.21 26.17 -13.58
N SER A 481 21.16 26.31 -14.51
CA SER A 481 21.70 27.62 -14.97
C SER A 481 20.99 28.23 -16.19
N GLY A 482 20.00 27.55 -16.78
CA GLY A 482 19.14 28.10 -17.83
C GLY A 482 18.27 27.05 -18.51
N PRO A 483 17.18 27.43 -19.20
CA PRO A 483 16.48 26.53 -20.12
C PRO A 483 17.47 26.19 -21.24
N SER A 484 18.08 25.01 -21.18
CA SER A 484 18.92 24.54 -22.28
C SER A 484 18.02 24.38 -23.51
N SER A 485 18.55 24.68 -24.69
CA SER A 485 17.88 24.45 -25.97
C SER A 485 17.63 22.95 -26.27
N THR A 486 17.91 22.05 -25.32
CA THR A 486 17.97 20.60 -25.51
C THR A 486 17.23 19.79 -24.44
N GLY A 487 16.63 20.39 -23.38
CA GLY A 487 15.93 19.61 -22.35
C GLY A 487 14.94 20.38 -21.46
N ILE A 488 13.84 19.73 -21.09
CA ILE A 488 12.82 20.26 -20.17
C ILE A 488 13.30 20.09 -18.72
N VAL A 489 13.81 21.16 -18.11
CA VAL A 489 14.09 21.20 -16.66
C VAL A 489 12.77 21.51 -15.94
N PHE A 490 12.33 20.63 -15.05
CA PHE A 490 11.07 20.79 -14.31
C PHE A 490 11.24 20.45 -12.84
N SER A 491 10.36 21.01 -12.01
CA SER A 491 10.14 20.59 -10.64
C SER A 491 8.86 19.76 -10.51
N ASP A 492 8.79 18.94 -9.49
CA ASP A 492 7.66 18.14 -9.08
C ASP A 492 7.27 18.53 -7.65
N LEU A 493 5.97 18.66 -7.41
CA LEU A 493 5.42 18.99 -6.09
C LEU A 493 4.30 18.01 -5.79
N SER A 494 4.56 17.11 -4.85
CA SER A 494 3.56 16.17 -4.38
C SER A 494 3.37 16.30 -2.87
N ARG A 495 2.24 15.80 -2.40
CA ARG A 495 1.86 15.86 -1.00
C ARG A 495 2.14 14.52 -0.34
N ALA A 496 2.91 14.56 0.73
CA ALA A 496 3.13 13.41 1.59
C ALA A 496 1.88 13.09 2.42
N ILE A 497 1.83 11.89 3.00
CA ILE A 497 0.68 11.44 3.78
C ILE A 497 0.54 12.19 5.10
N ASP A 498 1.65 12.70 5.65
CA ASP A 498 1.70 13.53 6.86
C ASP A 498 1.47 15.01 6.61
N ASN A 499 0.79 15.35 5.51
CA ASN A 499 0.41 16.73 5.20
C ASN A 499 1.57 17.66 4.80
N ARG A 500 2.80 17.14 4.73
CA ARG A 500 4.01 17.86 4.29
C ARG A 500 4.21 17.74 2.77
N TRP A 501 5.17 18.47 2.22
CA TRP A 501 5.38 18.58 0.77
C TRP A 501 6.69 17.93 0.34
N LEU A 502 6.63 17.18 -0.75
CA LEU A 502 7.78 16.53 -1.39
C LEU A 502 8.13 17.29 -2.66
N ILE A 503 9.42 17.57 -2.84
CA ILE A 503 9.97 18.31 -3.96
C ILE A 503 10.99 17.44 -4.68
N ALA A 504 10.76 17.24 -5.96
CA ALA A 504 11.60 16.50 -6.90
C ALA A 504 11.72 17.27 -8.24
N GLY A 505 12.32 16.69 -9.27
CA GLY A 505 12.47 17.31 -10.58
C GLY A 505 13.54 16.68 -11.48
N SER A 506 13.55 17.00 -12.78
CA SER A 506 14.45 16.34 -13.76
C SER A 506 15.94 16.45 -13.44
N GLU A 507 16.34 17.48 -12.69
CA GLU A 507 17.73 17.74 -12.32
C GLU A 507 17.93 17.73 -10.79
N ALA A 508 16.92 17.26 -10.06
CA ALA A 508 17.02 17.06 -8.62
C ALA A 508 17.85 15.81 -8.34
N ARG A 509 18.97 15.98 -7.63
CA ARG A 509 19.83 14.90 -7.14
C ARG A 509 19.44 14.44 -5.72
N SER A 510 18.42 15.06 -5.15
CA SER A 510 17.88 14.74 -3.83
C SER A 510 16.38 14.93 -3.81
N LEU A 511 15.70 14.10 -3.03
CA LEU A 511 14.32 14.33 -2.62
C LEU A 511 14.32 15.24 -1.39
N LEU A 512 13.56 16.33 -1.44
CA LEU A 512 13.42 17.28 -0.34
C LEU A 512 12.00 17.20 0.22
N LYS A 513 11.87 17.12 1.55
CA LYS A 513 10.59 17.24 2.25
C LYS A 513 10.56 18.54 3.05
N VAL A 514 9.50 19.33 2.92
CA VAL A 514 9.29 20.59 3.63
C VAL A 514 7.94 20.63 4.33
N ASP A 515 7.84 21.40 5.40
CA ASP A 515 6.58 21.72 6.06
C ASP A 515 5.76 22.78 5.29
N GLU A 516 4.62 23.20 5.86
CA GLU A 516 3.70 24.18 5.27
C GLU A 516 4.29 25.61 5.22
N GLN A 517 5.35 25.86 5.99
CA GLN A 517 6.12 27.11 6.04
C GLN A 517 7.36 27.07 5.14
N GLY A 518 7.58 25.94 4.44
CA GLY A 518 8.72 25.71 3.57
C GLY A 518 9.97 25.23 4.29
N THR A 519 9.94 25.09 5.63
CA THR A 519 11.09 24.65 6.41
C THR A 519 11.46 23.21 6.03
N PRO A 520 12.74 22.93 5.75
CA PRO A 520 13.19 21.56 5.49
C PRO A 520 12.94 20.65 6.69
N VAL A 521 12.29 19.51 6.45
CA VAL A 521 12.15 18.42 7.42
C VAL A 521 13.30 17.43 7.25
N TRP A 522 13.56 17.02 6.01
CA TRP A 522 14.75 16.25 5.66
C TRP A 522 15.09 16.39 4.18
N ARG A 523 16.33 16.05 3.84
CA ARG A 523 16.78 15.87 2.45
C ARG A 523 17.48 14.52 2.32
N ALA A 524 17.13 13.78 1.26
CA ALA A 524 17.72 12.47 0.98
C ALA A 524 18.31 12.42 -0.43
N GLN A 525 19.58 12.04 -0.53
CA GLN A 525 20.23 11.65 -1.79
C GLN A 525 20.25 10.14 -1.90
N TYR A 526 19.87 9.62 -3.07
CA TYR A 526 19.90 8.20 -3.38
C TYR A 526 21.03 7.94 -4.36
N LEU A 527 22.01 7.17 -3.92
CA LEU A 527 23.22 6.87 -4.68
C LEU A 527 23.12 5.46 -5.27
N THR A 528 23.54 5.35 -6.52
CA THR A 528 23.77 4.08 -7.20
C THR A 528 24.90 3.30 -6.53
N ASP A 529 25.10 2.04 -6.92
CA ASP A 529 26.20 1.22 -6.44
C ASP A 529 27.59 1.82 -6.79
N THR A 530 27.65 2.71 -7.78
CA THR A 530 28.86 3.46 -8.17
C THR A 530 29.01 4.80 -7.46
N GLY A 531 28.10 5.14 -6.54
CA GLY A 531 28.12 6.39 -5.78
C GLY A 531 27.56 7.61 -6.54
N ILE A 532 26.90 7.39 -7.69
CA ILE A 532 26.31 8.46 -8.49
C ILE A 532 24.92 8.78 -7.94
N ALA A 533 24.59 10.05 -7.75
CA ALA A 533 23.27 10.46 -7.29
C ALA A 533 22.21 10.30 -8.41
N LEU A 534 21.15 9.56 -8.11
CA LEU A 534 20.00 9.38 -8.97
C LEU A 534 19.26 10.71 -9.17
N GLY A 535 18.78 10.94 -10.40
CA GLY A 535 17.91 12.06 -10.71
C GLY A 535 16.47 11.74 -10.30
N VAL A 536 15.97 12.32 -9.22
CA VAL A 536 14.61 12.05 -8.71
C VAL A 536 13.58 12.87 -9.47
N LEU A 537 12.86 12.24 -10.40
CA LEU A 537 12.00 12.91 -11.37
C LEU A 537 10.63 13.27 -10.79
N ARG A 538 9.90 12.26 -10.30
CA ARG A 538 8.50 12.38 -9.88
C ARG A 538 8.24 11.59 -8.61
N THR A 539 7.26 12.03 -7.85
CA THR A 539 6.86 11.39 -6.60
C THR A 539 5.35 11.17 -6.54
N VAL A 540 4.94 10.00 -6.09
CA VAL A 540 3.54 9.73 -5.74
C VAL A 540 3.46 9.03 -4.39
N PRO A 541 2.53 9.41 -3.50
CA PRO A 541 2.31 8.67 -2.27
C PRO A 541 1.75 7.28 -2.59
N SER A 542 2.23 6.26 -1.88
CA SER A 542 1.78 4.87 -1.99
C SER A 542 0.79 4.51 -0.88
N ARG A 543 -0.02 3.46 -1.11
CA ARG A 543 -1.07 3.02 -0.17
C ARG A 543 -0.52 2.44 1.13
N ASP A 544 0.67 1.87 1.13
CA ASP A 544 1.35 1.40 2.35
C ASP A 544 2.07 2.55 3.11
N ALA A 545 1.53 3.77 3.00
CA ALA A 545 2.01 4.99 3.66
C ALA A 545 3.47 5.36 3.34
N GLY A 546 3.99 5.07 2.16
CA GLY A 546 5.27 5.67 1.73
C GLY A 546 5.15 6.46 0.45
N ILE A 547 6.26 6.58 -0.25
CA ILE A 547 6.47 7.39 -1.45
C ILE A 547 7.06 6.47 -2.52
N ALA A 548 6.44 6.42 -3.69
CA ALA A 548 7.09 5.91 -4.89
C ALA A 548 7.80 7.08 -5.59
N VAL A 549 9.08 6.86 -5.92
CA VAL A 549 9.94 7.86 -6.54
C VAL A 549 10.39 7.33 -7.89
N LEU A 550 9.95 7.97 -8.96
CA LEU A 550 10.48 7.73 -10.30
C LEU A 550 11.82 8.46 -10.41
N ALA A 551 12.84 7.75 -10.86
CA ALA A 551 14.17 8.30 -11.07
C ALA A 551 14.70 7.99 -12.48
N ALA A 552 15.60 8.84 -12.97
CA ALA A 552 16.36 8.56 -14.18
C ALA A 552 17.35 7.40 -13.90
N GLY A 553 17.41 6.43 -14.81
CA GLY A 553 18.32 5.30 -14.67
C GLY A 553 19.76 5.60 -15.10
N ASP A 554 20.64 4.66 -14.80
CA ASP A 554 22.05 4.73 -15.13
C ASP A 554 22.27 4.84 -16.66
N ALA A 555 22.97 5.90 -17.09
CA ALA A 555 23.34 6.18 -18.49
C ALA A 555 22.17 6.32 -19.51
N GLY A 556 20.92 6.49 -19.04
CA GLY A 556 19.77 6.76 -19.91
C GLY A 556 19.23 5.56 -20.68
N SER A 557 19.72 4.34 -20.40
CA SER A 557 19.21 3.09 -20.99
C SER A 557 18.07 2.45 -20.19
N SER A 558 17.75 2.99 -19.02
CA SER A 558 16.69 2.52 -18.14
C SER A 558 16.04 3.69 -17.40
N PHE A 559 14.90 3.43 -16.78
CA PHE A 559 14.37 4.27 -15.71
C PHE A 559 14.29 3.45 -14.42
N GLU A 560 14.13 4.13 -13.29
CA GLU A 560 14.13 3.49 -11.98
C GLU A 560 12.91 3.85 -11.15
N LEU A 561 12.47 2.90 -10.32
CA LEU A 561 11.46 3.13 -9.30
C LEU A 561 12.06 2.80 -7.94
N LEU A 562 11.98 3.75 -7.02
CA LEU A 562 12.33 3.57 -5.63
C LEU A 562 11.05 3.58 -4.79
N ARG A 563 11.01 2.71 -3.79
CA ARG A 563 10.01 2.74 -2.73
C ARG A 563 10.66 3.30 -1.48
N VAL A 564 10.19 4.46 -1.05
CA VAL A 564 10.78 5.24 0.05
C VAL A 564 9.77 5.38 1.19
N GLY A 565 10.21 5.20 2.43
CA GLY A 565 9.47 5.56 3.63
C GLY A 565 9.45 7.08 3.85
N GLN A 566 8.70 7.55 4.83
CA GLN A 566 8.38 8.98 4.92
C GLN A 566 9.41 9.82 5.64
N ALA A 567 10.34 9.14 6.31
CA ALA A 567 11.60 9.68 6.79
C ALA A 567 12.73 9.61 5.73
N GLY A 568 12.45 9.19 4.49
CA GLY A 568 13.41 9.14 3.38
C GLY A 568 14.16 7.81 3.21
N GLY A 569 13.96 6.82 4.10
CA GLY A 569 14.60 5.50 3.99
C GLY A 569 14.10 4.69 2.79
N VAL A 570 14.97 3.95 2.11
CA VAL A 570 14.59 3.18 0.91
C VAL A 570 14.25 1.73 1.29
N ALA A 571 13.05 1.27 0.90
CA ALA A 571 12.60 -0.10 1.04
C ALA A 571 13.11 -0.97 -0.14
N PHE A 572 12.98 -0.48 -1.38
CA PHE A 572 13.58 -1.12 -2.55
C PHE A 572 13.91 -0.11 -3.65
N ARG A 573 14.81 -0.51 -4.56
CA ARG A 573 15.12 0.15 -5.83
C ARG A 573 15.05 -0.90 -6.94
N ARG A 574 14.33 -0.58 -8.02
CA ARG A 574 14.27 -1.40 -9.24
C ARG A 574 14.61 -0.57 -10.47
N SER A 575 15.41 -1.17 -11.36
CA SER A 575 15.74 -0.62 -12.68
C SER A 575 14.94 -1.35 -13.76
N TYR A 576 14.41 -0.61 -14.72
CA TYR A 576 13.58 -1.11 -15.82
C TYR A 576 14.24 -0.79 -17.15
N SER A 577 14.67 -1.84 -17.85
CA SER A 577 15.30 -1.75 -19.16
C SER A 577 14.32 -2.23 -20.22
N LEU A 578 14.10 -1.41 -21.24
CA LEU A 578 13.29 -1.77 -22.41
C LEU A 578 14.19 -2.43 -23.47
N PRO A 579 13.64 -3.31 -24.34
CA PRO A 579 14.41 -3.89 -25.44
C PRO A 579 14.96 -2.79 -26.35
N LEU A 580 16.22 -2.89 -26.78
CA LEU A 580 16.89 -1.81 -27.53
C LEU A 580 16.19 -1.50 -28.87
N GLU A 581 15.66 -2.53 -29.53
CA GLU A 581 14.85 -2.41 -30.74
C GLU A 581 13.51 -1.72 -30.50
N ALA A 582 12.97 -1.83 -29.29
CA ALA A 582 11.74 -1.18 -28.88
C ALA A 582 12.02 0.27 -28.46
N CYS A 583 12.93 0.48 -27.51
CA CYS A 583 13.22 1.74 -26.82
C CYS A 583 14.68 1.79 -26.31
N ALA A 584 15.61 2.32 -27.10
CA ALA A 584 17.03 2.35 -26.73
C ALA A 584 17.34 3.32 -25.57
N THR A 585 16.60 4.43 -25.49
CA THR A 585 16.79 5.48 -24.48
C THR A 585 15.44 5.85 -23.86
N PRO A 586 14.92 5.06 -22.90
CA PRO A 586 13.65 5.36 -22.26
C PRO A 586 13.77 6.59 -21.36
N ALA A 587 13.00 7.63 -21.68
CA ALA A 587 12.86 8.83 -20.85
C ALA A 587 11.48 8.80 -20.17
N ALA A 588 11.43 8.26 -18.96
CA ALA A 588 10.22 8.28 -18.15
C ALA A 588 9.89 9.73 -17.72
N ARG A 589 8.64 10.15 -17.91
CA ARG A 589 8.17 11.52 -17.66
C ARG A 589 7.09 11.60 -16.59
N VAL A 590 6.30 10.54 -16.50
CA VAL A 590 5.03 10.50 -15.78
C VAL A 590 5.03 9.34 -14.80
N LEU A 591 4.49 9.59 -13.60
CA LEU A 591 4.24 8.59 -12.57
C LEU A 591 2.86 8.86 -11.95
N THR A 592 2.02 7.83 -11.83
CA THR A 592 0.74 7.90 -11.10
C THR A 592 0.42 6.54 -10.45
N ASN A 593 -0.51 6.52 -9.50
CA ASN A 593 -1.03 5.28 -8.93
C ASN A 593 -2.00 4.60 -9.89
N ASP A 594 -2.04 3.26 -9.87
CA ASP A 594 -2.86 2.42 -10.75
C ASP A 594 -4.33 2.29 -10.35
N GLY A 595 -4.80 3.02 -9.34
CA GLY A 595 -6.21 3.08 -8.97
C GLY A 595 -6.61 4.43 -8.38
N PRO A 596 -7.90 4.63 -8.04
CA PRO A 596 -8.36 5.79 -7.28
C PRO A 596 -7.46 6.06 -6.07
N ALA A 597 -7.38 7.33 -5.64
CA ALA A 597 -6.62 7.71 -4.46
C ALA A 597 -7.05 6.86 -3.26
N GLY A 598 -6.15 5.96 -2.81
CA GLY A 598 -6.38 5.07 -1.68
C GLY A 598 -6.77 3.63 -2.00
N THR A 599 -7.15 3.29 -3.24
CA THR A 599 -7.49 1.89 -3.60
C THR A 599 -6.46 1.23 -4.52
N GLY A 600 -5.78 2.01 -5.37
CA GLY A 600 -4.66 1.53 -6.18
C GLY A 600 -3.53 0.97 -5.32
N THR A 601 -2.92 -0.13 -5.78
CA THR A 601 -1.81 -0.79 -5.07
C THR A 601 -0.50 -0.66 -5.84
N GLY A 602 -0.55 -0.43 -7.14
CA GLY A 602 0.59 -0.31 -8.03
C GLY A 602 0.73 1.08 -8.66
N PHE A 603 1.49 1.13 -9.75
CA PHE A 603 1.93 2.36 -10.39
C PHE A 603 1.84 2.26 -11.91
N ILE A 604 1.54 3.39 -12.55
CA ILE A 604 1.66 3.59 -13.99
C ILE A 604 2.80 4.55 -14.25
N VAL A 605 3.76 4.14 -15.08
CA VAL A 605 4.86 4.96 -15.59
C VAL A 605 4.68 5.13 -17.09
N ALA A 606 4.77 6.36 -17.58
CA ALA A 606 4.75 6.64 -19.01
C ALA A 606 5.89 7.57 -19.40
N GLY A 607 6.34 7.44 -20.65
CA GLY A 607 7.45 8.22 -21.18
C GLY A 607 7.64 8.02 -22.67
N GLU A 608 8.78 8.50 -23.15
CA GLU A 608 9.15 8.47 -24.56
C GLU A 608 10.44 7.68 -24.78
N CYS A 609 10.63 7.21 -26.01
CA CYS A 609 11.87 6.65 -26.51
C CYS A 609 12.59 7.73 -27.31
N SER A 610 13.47 8.50 -26.64
CA SER A 610 13.98 9.78 -27.17
C SER A 610 14.64 9.69 -28.55
N SER A 611 15.17 8.53 -28.95
CA SER A 611 15.78 8.32 -30.27
C SER A 611 14.87 7.72 -31.34
N GLN A 612 13.65 7.29 -30.97
CA GLN A 612 12.80 6.44 -31.82
C GLN A 612 11.38 6.98 -32.03
N ALA A 613 11.04 8.13 -31.44
CA ALA A 613 9.74 8.79 -31.63
C ALA A 613 8.53 7.95 -31.17
N LYS A 614 8.75 7.00 -30.25
CA LYS A 614 7.72 6.13 -29.66
C LYS A 614 7.43 6.54 -28.23
N ALA A 615 6.25 6.18 -27.73
CA ALA A 615 5.91 6.29 -26.32
C ALA A 615 5.82 4.91 -25.68
N PHE A 616 5.98 4.85 -24.37
CA PHE A 616 5.75 3.62 -23.60
C PHE A 616 4.86 3.89 -22.39
N VAL A 617 4.13 2.85 -21.97
CA VAL A 617 3.33 2.81 -20.74
C VAL A 617 3.64 1.50 -20.02
N VAL A 618 4.05 1.58 -18.76
CA VAL A 618 4.37 0.43 -17.91
C VAL A 618 3.46 0.42 -16.69
N HIS A 619 2.82 -0.72 -16.45
CA HIS A 619 2.03 -1.01 -15.26
C HIS A 619 2.83 -1.88 -14.31
N LEU A 620 2.96 -1.41 -13.08
CA LEU A 620 3.77 -2.00 -12.02
C LEU A 620 2.90 -2.31 -10.81
N ASP A 621 3.18 -3.39 -10.09
CA ASP A 621 2.56 -3.66 -8.78
C ASP A 621 3.22 -2.83 -7.66
N ALA A 622 2.69 -2.96 -6.43
CA ALA A 622 3.19 -2.27 -5.23
C ALA A 622 4.69 -2.50 -4.94
N SER A 623 5.19 -3.67 -5.32
CA SER A 623 6.58 -4.10 -5.12
C SER A 623 7.48 -3.73 -6.31
N GLY A 624 6.93 -3.07 -7.33
CA GLY A 624 7.60 -2.74 -8.59
C GLY A 624 7.73 -3.93 -9.55
N GLY A 625 7.00 -5.01 -9.34
CA GLY A 625 6.88 -6.09 -10.33
C GLY A 625 6.13 -5.60 -11.58
N VAL A 626 6.55 -6.03 -12.77
CA VAL A 626 5.91 -5.62 -14.03
C VAL A 626 4.63 -6.43 -14.23
N LEU A 627 3.49 -5.74 -14.26
CA LEU A 627 2.17 -6.33 -14.55
C LEU A 627 1.85 -6.27 -16.04
N GLY A 628 2.31 -5.22 -16.72
CA GLY A 628 2.16 -5.05 -18.16
C GLY A 628 3.02 -3.92 -18.69
N ALA A 629 3.39 -3.98 -19.96
CA ALA A 629 4.15 -2.93 -20.61
C ALA A 629 3.78 -2.84 -22.09
N ARG A 630 3.57 -1.61 -22.56
CA ARG A 630 3.05 -1.33 -23.89
C ARG A 630 3.87 -0.24 -24.56
N LEU A 631 4.10 -0.41 -25.85
CA LEU A 631 4.73 0.55 -26.74
C LEU A 631 3.66 1.15 -27.65
N TRP A 632 3.66 2.47 -27.76
CA TRP A 632 2.79 3.22 -28.63
C TRP A 632 3.60 3.77 -29.79
N THR A 633 3.12 3.50 -31.00
CA THR A 633 3.74 3.94 -32.25
C THR A 633 2.69 4.55 -33.14
N ASP A 634 3.11 5.42 -34.04
CA ASP A 634 2.26 5.88 -35.14
C ASP A 634 2.63 5.12 -36.42
N ALA A 635 1.71 5.04 -37.38
CA ALA A 635 1.97 4.38 -38.66
C ALA A 635 2.96 5.18 -39.53
N SER A 636 3.10 6.48 -39.29
CA SER A 636 4.07 7.34 -39.97
C SER A 636 5.46 7.23 -39.31
N SER A 637 6.50 7.06 -40.12
CA SER A 637 7.90 7.02 -39.65
C SER A 637 8.39 8.34 -39.05
N ASP A 638 7.73 9.46 -39.38
CA ASP A 638 8.11 10.81 -38.95
C ASP A 638 7.28 11.29 -37.74
N ALA A 639 6.35 10.45 -37.28
CA ALA A 639 5.49 10.78 -36.17
C ALA A 639 6.18 10.51 -34.83
N ALA A 640 5.99 11.41 -33.88
CA ALA A 640 6.54 11.33 -32.54
C ALA A 640 5.44 11.41 -31.52
N ILE A 641 5.48 10.55 -30.50
CA ILE A 641 4.52 10.55 -29.39
C ILE A 641 5.32 10.76 -28.11
N SER A 642 5.06 11.85 -27.38
CA SER A 642 5.73 12.14 -26.12
C SER A 642 4.71 12.43 -25.01
N PRO A 643 4.48 11.47 -24.09
CA PRO A 643 3.61 11.70 -22.94
C PRO A 643 4.27 12.67 -21.95
N THR A 644 3.53 13.69 -21.52
CA THR A 644 4.08 14.75 -20.65
C THR A 644 3.37 14.85 -19.30
N ALA A 645 2.07 14.53 -19.22
CA ALA A 645 1.31 14.60 -17.99
C ALA A 645 0.18 13.58 -17.95
N ILE A 646 -0.23 13.20 -16.74
CA ILE A 646 -1.37 12.30 -16.51
C ILE A 646 -2.23 12.85 -15.38
N THR A 647 -3.53 12.60 -15.48
CA THR A 647 -4.46 12.83 -14.38
C THR A 647 -5.51 11.72 -14.31
N ARG A 648 -6.35 11.75 -13.27
CA ARG A 648 -7.46 10.83 -13.09
C ARG A 648 -8.77 11.60 -13.07
N THR A 649 -9.74 11.18 -13.87
CA THR A 649 -11.03 11.88 -14.03
C THR A 649 -12.16 11.24 -13.24
N GLY A 650 -12.91 12.06 -12.50
CA GLY A 650 -14.28 11.84 -12.01
C GLY A 650 -14.65 10.47 -11.41
N ALA A 651 -15.96 10.20 -11.43
CA ALA A 651 -16.59 9.04 -10.75
C ALA A 651 -16.22 7.67 -11.34
N LYS A 652 -15.78 7.61 -12.60
CA LYS A 652 -15.26 6.38 -13.23
C LYS A 652 -13.79 6.12 -12.91
N ALA A 653 -13.11 7.11 -12.34
CA ALA A 653 -11.69 7.08 -12.02
C ALA A 653 -10.80 6.71 -13.22
N GLU A 654 -11.12 7.08 -14.45
CA GLU A 654 -10.26 6.77 -15.61
C GLU A 654 -8.96 7.61 -15.59
N LEU A 655 -7.86 7.02 -16.04
CA LEU A 655 -6.60 7.73 -16.27
C LEU A 655 -6.66 8.47 -17.61
N VAL A 656 -6.14 9.69 -17.64
CA VAL A 656 -6.05 10.51 -18.86
C VAL A 656 -4.62 10.98 -19.04
N LEU A 657 -3.94 10.38 -20.02
CA LEU A 657 -2.58 10.68 -20.42
C LEU A 657 -2.61 11.72 -21.55
N VAL A 658 -1.88 12.81 -21.38
CA VAL A 658 -1.72 13.84 -22.41
C VAL A 658 -0.25 13.96 -22.80
N GLY A 659 -0.01 14.42 -24.02
CA GLY A 659 1.32 14.58 -24.55
C GLY A 659 1.33 15.27 -25.90
N ASP A 660 2.51 15.62 -26.38
CA ASP A 660 2.70 16.08 -27.74
C ASP A 660 2.67 14.90 -28.71
N ALA A 661 2.07 15.14 -29.87
CA ALA A 661 2.04 14.20 -30.98
C ALA A 661 2.37 14.93 -32.28
N ARG A 662 3.43 14.48 -32.94
CA ARG A 662 3.81 14.92 -34.28
C ARG A 662 3.41 13.88 -35.30
N GLY A 663 2.95 14.29 -36.48
CA GLY A 663 2.62 13.36 -37.56
C GLY A 663 1.80 14.01 -38.68
N ALA A 664 1.61 13.29 -39.78
CA ALA A 664 0.96 13.84 -40.98
C ALA A 664 -0.46 14.38 -40.75
N GLN A 665 -1.21 13.83 -39.78
CA GLN A 665 -2.57 14.27 -39.42
C GLN A 665 -2.61 15.31 -38.29
N LEU A 666 -1.54 15.42 -37.51
CA LEU A 666 -1.49 16.25 -36.30
C LEU A 666 -0.57 17.47 -36.43
N GLY A 667 0.33 17.51 -37.43
CA GLY A 667 1.35 18.54 -37.51
C GLY A 667 2.17 18.54 -36.22
N ASP A 668 2.23 19.68 -35.53
CA ASP A 668 2.76 19.82 -34.17
C ASP A 668 1.60 19.94 -33.15
N GLY A 669 0.81 18.87 -33.03
CA GLY A 669 -0.37 18.82 -32.19
C GLY A 669 -0.13 18.20 -30.80
N MET A 670 -1.22 18.01 -30.07
CA MET A 670 -1.23 17.24 -28.83
C MET A 670 -2.20 16.07 -28.93
N PHE A 671 -2.10 15.13 -28.00
CA PHE A 671 -3.08 14.08 -27.79
C PHE A 671 -3.63 14.08 -26.36
N ALA A 672 -4.82 13.51 -26.21
CA ALA A 672 -5.35 13.04 -24.94
C ALA A 672 -5.84 11.59 -25.11
N ALA A 673 -5.34 10.70 -24.27
CA ALA A 673 -5.65 9.28 -24.29
C ALA A 673 -6.23 8.85 -22.94
N ARG A 674 -7.38 8.19 -22.96
CA ARG A 674 -8.03 7.61 -21.78
C ARG A 674 -7.59 6.16 -21.61
N LEU A 675 -7.13 5.84 -20.41
CA LEU A 675 -6.64 4.52 -20.02
C LEU A 675 -7.45 4.00 -18.83
N ASP A 676 -7.54 2.67 -18.71
CA ASP A 676 -7.93 2.06 -17.44
C ASP A 676 -6.75 1.95 -16.46
N ASP A 677 -7.05 1.37 -15.30
CA ASP A 677 -6.13 1.10 -14.20
C ASP A 677 -4.97 0.15 -14.56
N SER A 678 -5.10 -0.64 -15.63
CA SER A 678 -4.00 -1.47 -16.16
C SER A 678 -3.12 -0.72 -17.17
N GLY A 679 -3.45 0.53 -17.47
CA GLY A 679 -2.82 1.30 -18.55
C GLY A 679 -3.23 0.85 -19.95
N GLU A 680 -4.34 0.10 -20.11
CA GLU A 680 -4.87 -0.27 -21.41
C GLU A 680 -5.55 0.93 -22.07
N LEU A 681 -5.31 1.13 -23.38
CA LEU A 681 -5.85 2.25 -24.12
C LEU A 681 -7.33 2.02 -24.46
N HIS A 682 -8.20 2.91 -23.97
CA HIS A 682 -9.64 2.87 -24.29
C HIS A 682 -9.97 3.77 -25.47
N THR A 683 -9.55 5.04 -25.39
CA THR A 683 -9.78 6.03 -26.44
C THR A 683 -8.59 6.97 -26.54
N ALA A 684 -8.33 7.49 -27.74
CA ALA A 684 -7.31 8.49 -27.98
C ALA A 684 -7.85 9.55 -28.94
N GLN A 685 -7.53 10.81 -28.69
CA GLN A 685 -7.96 11.94 -29.50
C GLN A 685 -6.79 12.91 -29.68
N GLY A 686 -6.59 13.36 -30.91
CA GLY A 686 -5.62 14.40 -31.25
C GLY A 686 -6.26 15.78 -31.30
N TYR A 687 -5.44 16.81 -31.12
CA TYR A 687 -5.84 18.20 -31.20
C TYR A 687 -4.77 19.03 -31.89
N VAL A 688 -5.22 19.96 -32.73
CA VAL A 688 -4.37 20.91 -33.44
C VAL A 688 -4.89 22.32 -33.21
N ALA A 689 -3.99 23.29 -33.10
CA ALA A 689 -4.33 24.69 -32.93
C ALA A 689 -3.92 25.48 -34.16
N CYS A 690 -4.86 26.29 -34.69
CA CYS A 690 -4.65 27.12 -35.87
C CYS A 690 -4.27 26.31 -37.14
N GLU A 691 -4.59 26.84 -38.33
CA GLU A 691 -4.40 26.05 -39.57
C GLU A 691 -2.92 25.93 -39.98
N THR A 692 -2.04 26.82 -39.51
CA THR A 692 -0.56 26.67 -39.51
C THR A 692 0.05 27.63 -38.47
N SER A 693 1.19 27.29 -37.85
CA SER A 693 2.05 28.10 -36.93
C SER A 693 1.88 28.00 -35.40
N PHE A 694 0.88 27.30 -34.87
CA PHE A 694 0.78 27.05 -33.41
C PHE A 694 1.06 25.58 -33.12
N ASN A 695 2.11 25.31 -32.35
CA ASN A 695 2.34 24.00 -31.74
C ASN A 695 1.53 23.87 -30.45
N LEU A 696 1.06 22.68 -30.11
CA LEU A 696 0.48 22.37 -28.81
C LEU A 696 1.41 21.42 -28.05
N SER A 697 2.15 21.97 -27.08
CA SER A 697 3.10 21.19 -26.27
C SER A 697 2.64 21.13 -24.81
N PRO A 698 1.76 20.17 -24.45
CA PRO A 698 1.17 20.08 -23.10
C PRO A 698 2.24 19.85 -22.04
N THR A 699 2.08 20.47 -20.88
CA THR A 699 2.99 20.33 -19.73
C THR A 699 2.28 19.88 -18.46
N ALA A 700 0.98 20.16 -18.33
CA ALA A 700 0.16 19.71 -17.21
C ALA A 700 -1.29 19.50 -17.61
N VAL A 701 -1.97 18.62 -16.85
CA VAL A 701 -3.39 18.34 -16.99
C VAL A 701 -4.03 18.19 -15.61
N ILE A 702 -5.20 18.79 -15.42
CA ILE A 702 -6.04 18.62 -14.23
C ILE A 702 -7.44 18.11 -14.62
N PRO A 703 -8.10 17.34 -13.75
CA PRO A 703 -9.43 16.84 -14.05
C PRO A 703 -10.47 17.94 -13.87
N ALA A 704 -11.55 17.84 -14.63
CA ALA A 704 -12.76 18.63 -14.44
C ALA A 704 -13.77 17.84 -13.60
N GLU A 705 -14.54 18.51 -12.75
CA GLU A 705 -15.68 17.88 -12.05
C GLU A 705 -16.66 17.19 -13.01
N SER A 706 -16.81 17.73 -14.23
CA SER A 706 -17.66 17.19 -15.27
C SER A 706 -17.10 15.96 -16.01
N GLY A 707 -16.02 15.33 -15.51
CA GLY A 707 -15.35 14.19 -16.18
C GLY A 707 -14.46 14.55 -17.38
N GLY A 708 -14.39 15.83 -17.72
CA GLY A 708 -13.44 16.37 -18.70
C GLY A 708 -12.05 16.61 -18.11
N ILE A 709 -11.23 17.36 -18.84
CA ILE A 709 -9.89 17.76 -18.41
C ILE A 709 -9.62 19.23 -18.77
N THR A 710 -8.72 19.87 -18.04
CA THR A 710 -8.11 21.14 -18.40
C THR A 710 -6.63 20.90 -18.64
N VAL A 711 -6.12 21.30 -19.80
CA VAL A 711 -4.73 21.11 -20.21
C VAL A 711 -4.09 22.47 -20.44
N ILE A 712 -2.84 22.59 -20.00
CA ILE A 712 -1.98 23.72 -20.30
C ILE A 712 -0.68 23.26 -20.97
N GLY A 713 -0.04 24.17 -21.70
CA GLY A 713 1.25 23.90 -22.30
C GLY A 713 1.79 25.06 -23.12
N GLY A 714 2.98 24.88 -23.69
CA GLY A 714 3.60 25.88 -24.56
C GLY A 714 2.99 25.88 -25.96
N SER A 715 3.00 27.06 -26.60
CA SER A 715 2.57 27.29 -27.97
C SER A 715 3.38 28.40 -28.63
N HIS A 716 3.28 28.49 -29.97
CA HIS A 716 3.97 29.44 -30.83
C HIS A 716 5.47 29.61 -30.48
N ALA A 717 6.24 28.52 -30.65
CA ALA A 717 7.66 28.48 -30.29
C ALA A 717 7.94 28.89 -28.83
N GLN A 718 7.02 28.51 -27.93
CA GLN A 718 7.06 28.79 -26.48
C GLN A 718 6.96 30.27 -26.11
N SER A 719 6.51 31.16 -27.01
CA SER A 719 6.23 32.56 -26.65
C SER A 719 4.86 32.75 -25.98
N ARG A 720 4.00 31.73 -26.07
CA ARG A 720 2.62 31.75 -25.56
C ARG A 720 2.32 30.45 -24.81
N ALA A 721 1.44 30.53 -23.84
CA ALA A 721 0.74 29.36 -23.32
C ALA A 721 -0.42 29.00 -24.25
N PHE A 722 -0.92 27.78 -24.13
CA PHE A 722 -2.32 27.47 -24.42
C PHE A 722 -2.98 26.97 -23.14
N VAL A 723 -4.24 27.34 -22.95
CA VAL A 723 -5.09 26.87 -21.85
C VAL A 723 -6.37 26.37 -22.47
N ALA A 724 -6.62 25.06 -22.41
CA ALA A 724 -7.76 24.43 -23.07
C ALA A 724 -8.53 23.51 -22.12
N ARG A 725 -9.86 23.61 -22.15
CA ARG A 725 -10.77 22.67 -21.47
C ARG A 725 -11.32 21.71 -22.52
N PHE A 726 -11.20 20.41 -22.27
CA PHE A 726 -11.82 19.36 -23.08
C PHE A 726 -12.91 18.67 -22.27
N ARG A 727 -14.08 18.47 -22.88
CA ARG A 727 -15.20 17.74 -22.28
C ARG A 727 -14.90 16.23 -22.24
N GLU A 728 -15.70 15.47 -21.50
CA GLU A 728 -15.50 14.01 -21.38
C GLU A 728 -15.47 13.31 -22.76
N ASN A 729 -16.33 13.76 -23.68
CA ASN A 729 -16.43 13.28 -25.06
C ASN A 729 -15.32 13.80 -26.01
N GLY A 730 -14.32 14.51 -25.48
CA GLY A 730 -13.22 15.09 -26.26
C GLY A 730 -13.54 16.39 -26.99
N ASP A 731 -14.76 16.93 -26.91
CA ASP A 731 -15.08 18.24 -27.48
C ASP A 731 -14.28 19.35 -26.79
N VAL A 732 -13.84 20.35 -27.57
CA VAL A 732 -13.22 21.56 -27.00
C VAL A 732 -14.30 22.40 -26.32
N GLY A 733 -14.12 22.65 -25.02
CA GLY A 733 -14.93 23.54 -24.20
C GLY A 733 -14.57 25.00 -24.46
N PHE A 734 -13.30 25.33 -24.21
CA PHE A 734 -12.69 26.60 -24.57
C PHE A 734 -11.19 26.39 -24.83
N ALA A 735 -10.58 27.34 -25.52
CA ALA A 735 -9.13 27.47 -25.63
C ALA A 735 -8.73 28.95 -25.66
N THR A 736 -7.66 29.30 -24.94
CA THR A 736 -7.07 30.65 -24.90
C THR A 736 -5.55 30.56 -24.96
N PHE A 737 -4.88 31.64 -25.39
CA PHE A 737 -3.44 31.64 -25.67
C PHE A 737 -2.69 32.78 -24.96
N PRO A 738 -2.75 32.85 -23.61
CA PRO A 738 -2.10 33.91 -22.87
C PRO A 738 -0.59 33.89 -23.10
N GLY A 739 0.01 35.03 -23.43
CA GLY A 739 1.43 35.08 -23.75
C GLY A 739 2.00 36.48 -23.73
N LEU A 740 3.32 36.56 -23.92
CA LEU A 740 4.06 37.82 -23.87
C LEU A 740 3.80 38.64 -25.14
N VAL A 741 3.51 39.93 -24.95
CA VAL A 741 3.13 40.86 -26.04
C VAL A 741 4.35 41.43 -26.77
N ASP A 742 5.46 41.58 -26.04
CA ASP A 742 6.69 42.26 -26.49
C ASP A 742 7.93 41.37 -26.24
N GLY A 743 8.98 41.58 -27.06
CA GLY A 743 10.29 40.91 -26.92
C GLY A 743 10.80 40.33 -28.24
N SER A 744 12.12 40.34 -28.47
CA SER A 744 12.69 39.78 -29.71
C SER A 744 12.81 38.25 -29.70
N SER A 745 12.74 37.62 -28.51
CA SER A 745 12.63 36.16 -28.34
C SER A 745 12.13 35.79 -26.93
N PRO A 746 10.83 36.02 -26.62
CA PRO A 746 10.27 35.71 -25.31
C PRO A 746 9.98 34.20 -25.16
N VAL A 747 10.33 33.64 -24.00
CA VAL A 747 9.97 32.28 -23.57
C VAL A 747 8.97 32.40 -22.42
N PHE A 748 7.82 31.74 -22.57
CA PHE A 748 6.72 31.65 -21.62
C PHE A 748 6.16 30.23 -21.64
N VAL A 749 6.62 29.39 -20.70
CA VAL A 749 6.22 27.98 -20.65
C VAL A 749 5.37 27.72 -19.41
N PRO A 750 4.05 27.55 -19.55
CA PRO A 750 3.20 27.15 -18.43
C PRO A 750 3.55 25.73 -18.00
N SER A 751 3.43 25.43 -16.71
CA SER A 751 3.99 24.21 -16.13
C SER A 751 3.13 23.54 -15.06
N ALA A 752 2.25 24.29 -14.39
CA ALA A 752 1.19 23.72 -13.57
C ALA A 752 -0.02 24.66 -13.53
N ILE A 753 -1.21 24.08 -13.30
CA ILE A 753 -2.49 24.78 -13.21
C ILE A 753 -3.31 24.18 -12.08
N ALA A 754 -4.10 25.01 -11.40
CA ALA A 754 -5.09 24.57 -10.43
C ALA A 754 -6.39 25.36 -10.60
N GLU A 755 -7.53 24.68 -10.45
CA GLU A 755 -8.86 25.30 -10.49
C GLU A 755 -9.16 25.96 -9.14
N LEU A 756 -9.60 27.22 -9.17
CA LEU A 756 -9.97 28.01 -8.00
C LEU A 756 -11.46 27.85 -7.72
N PRO A 757 -11.89 27.84 -6.45
CA PRO A 757 -13.30 27.59 -6.07
C PRO A 757 -14.31 28.63 -6.58
N THR A 758 -13.87 29.81 -7.02
CA THR A 758 -14.79 30.92 -7.35
C THR A 758 -14.45 31.72 -8.60
N SER A 759 -13.24 31.64 -9.13
CA SER A 759 -12.72 32.68 -10.03
C SER A 759 -12.03 32.17 -11.29
N GLY A 760 -12.00 30.86 -11.54
CA GLY A 760 -11.31 30.27 -12.69
C GLY A 760 -10.08 29.46 -12.27
N PHE A 761 -8.89 29.88 -12.67
CA PHE A 761 -7.66 29.12 -12.45
C PHE A 761 -6.51 29.98 -11.92
N VAL A 762 -5.53 29.32 -11.30
CA VAL A 762 -4.19 29.86 -11.12
C VAL A 762 -3.20 28.97 -11.85
N MET A 763 -2.25 29.57 -12.55
CA MET A 763 -1.25 28.88 -13.36
C MET A 763 0.16 29.36 -12.99
N SER A 764 1.12 28.43 -12.93
CA SER A 764 2.55 28.74 -12.90
C SER A 764 3.16 28.59 -14.29
N ALA A 765 4.06 29.50 -14.64
CA ALA A 765 4.85 29.44 -15.86
C ALA A 765 6.30 29.84 -15.59
N SER A 766 7.21 29.38 -16.44
CA SER A 766 8.59 29.87 -16.47
C SER A 766 8.74 30.91 -17.58
N THR A 767 9.46 31.99 -17.29
CA THR A 767 9.60 33.13 -18.19
C THR A 767 11.08 33.49 -18.37
N LEU A 768 11.50 33.76 -19.61
CA LEU A 768 12.86 34.24 -19.94
C LEU A 768 12.82 35.09 -21.22
N GLU A 769 13.57 36.19 -21.27
CA GLU A 769 13.80 36.96 -22.50
C GLU A 769 15.24 36.78 -22.98
N LEU A 770 15.45 36.01 -24.06
CA LEU A 770 16.77 35.52 -24.49
C LEU A 770 17.74 36.59 -25.02
N THR A 771 17.24 37.78 -25.33
CA THR A 771 17.92 38.77 -26.18
C THR A 771 18.03 40.16 -25.54
N GLY A 772 17.58 40.32 -24.29
CA GLY A 772 17.62 41.59 -23.57
C GLY A 772 18.85 41.77 -22.67
N ASP A 773 19.26 43.02 -22.45
CA ASP A 773 20.10 43.40 -21.30
C ASP A 773 19.17 43.72 -20.10
N GLY A 774 19.55 43.34 -18.87
CA GLY A 774 18.85 43.72 -17.63
C GLY A 774 17.96 42.63 -16.98
N ASP A 775 17.10 43.04 -16.03
CA ASP A 775 16.32 42.15 -15.13
C ASP A 775 15.31 41.23 -15.85
N ALA A 776 15.03 41.47 -17.14
CA ALA A 776 14.15 40.65 -17.99
C ALA A 776 14.85 39.40 -18.55
N ASN A 777 16.19 39.41 -18.67
CA ASN A 777 17.00 38.27 -19.13
C ASN A 777 17.32 37.26 -18.00
N VAL A 778 16.43 37.20 -17.01
CA VAL A 778 16.55 36.33 -15.85
C VAL A 778 15.40 35.34 -15.90
N ALA A 779 15.70 34.05 -15.87
CA ALA A 779 14.64 33.05 -15.79
C ALA A 779 13.89 33.19 -14.46
N ALA A 780 12.57 33.34 -14.55
CA ALA A 780 11.70 33.68 -13.43
C ALA A 780 10.43 32.84 -13.47
N VAL A 781 9.77 32.71 -12.33
CA VAL A 781 8.46 32.05 -12.24
C VAL A 781 7.36 33.10 -12.33
N ALA A 782 6.46 32.95 -13.28
CA ALA A 782 5.24 33.72 -13.37
C ALA A 782 4.08 32.98 -12.70
N LEU A 783 3.27 33.73 -11.96
CA LEU A 783 1.94 33.32 -11.51
C LEU A 783 0.90 34.11 -12.27
N VAL A 784 -0.10 33.41 -12.78
CA VAL A 784 -1.15 33.98 -13.62
C VAL A 784 -2.50 33.55 -13.08
N GLY A 785 -3.36 34.51 -12.77
CA GLY A 785 -4.76 34.27 -12.48
C GLY A 785 -5.57 34.33 -13.76
N LEU A 786 -6.37 33.30 -13.99
CA LEU A 786 -7.22 33.14 -15.17
C LEU A 786 -8.68 33.09 -14.76
N ASP A 787 -9.58 33.59 -15.63
CA ASP A 787 -11.02 33.39 -15.47
C ASP A 787 -11.44 31.94 -15.81
N ALA A 788 -12.72 31.63 -15.66
CA ALA A 788 -13.26 30.29 -15.96
C ALA A 788 -13.17 29.90 -17.46
N SER A 789 -12.85 30.85 -18.34
CA SER A 789 -12.60 30.64 -19.78
C SER A 789 -11.11 30.66 -20.12
N GLY A 790 -10.22 30.71 -19.13
CA GLY A 790 -8.77 30.72 -19.30
C GLY A 790 -8.18 32.09 -19.66
N ARG A 791 -8.93 33.19 -19.58
CA ARG A 791 -8.43 34.53 -19.92
C ARG A 791 -7.70 35.17 -18.75
N THR A 792 -6.67 35.95 -19.05
CA THR A 792 -5.81 36.57 -18.01
C THR A 792 -6.56 37.64 -17.22
N ILE A 793 -6.59 37.50 -15.89
CA ILE A 793 -7.10 38.50 -14.93
C ILE A 793 -5.95 39.30 -14.34
N TRP A 794 -4.90 38.60 -13.91
CA TRP A 794 -3.69 39.20 -13.35
C TRP A 794 -2.49 38.30 -13.65
N SER A 795 -1.30 38.89 -13.69
CA SER A 795 -0.06 38.12 -13.78
C SER A 795 1.10 38.82 -13.08
N LYS A 796 1.92 38.03 -12.40
CA LYS A 796 3.10 38.50 -11.64
C LYS A 796 4.29 37.61 -11.97
N ARG A 797 5.45 38.22 -12.10
CA ARG A 797 6.74 37.57 -12.30
C ARG A 797 7.54 37.65 -11.01
N HIS A 798 8.10 36.52 -10.60
CA HIS A 798 8.89 36.36 -9.40
C HIS A 798 10.28 35.83 -9.78
N ALA A 799 11.33 36.53 -9.36
CA ALA A 799 12.70 36.11 -9.54
C ALA A 799 13.43 36.06 -8.19
N PRO A 800 14.20 34.99 -7.89
CA PRO A 800 14.98 34.93 -6.67
C PRO A 800 16.06 36.02 -6.67
N ALA A 801 16.08 36.84 -5.63
CA ALA A 801 17.12 37.84 -5.41
C ALA A 801 18.36 37.14 -4.83
N HIS A 802 19.52 37.27 -5.49
CA HIS A 802 20.75 36.66 -5.02
C HIS A 802 21.96 37.60 -5.20
N PRO A 803 22.88 37.69 -4.22
CA PRO A 803 24.02 38.62 -4.27
C PRO A 803 25.00 38.41 -5.44
N ARG A 804 25.01 37.21 -6.04
CA ARG A 804 25.89 36.84 -7.16
C ARG A 804 25.21 36.87 -8.54
N GLY A 805 24.04 37.50 -8.65
CA GLY A 805 23.23 37.50 -9.88
C GLY A 805 22.09 36.48 -9.81
N ALA A 806 21.20 36.54 -10.79
CA ALA A 806 19.94 35.81 -10.73
C ALA A 806 20.07 34.32 -11.06
N ARG A 807 19.32 33.49 -10.33
CA ARG A 807 19.28 32.04 -10.52
C ARG A 807 18.21 31.66 -11.55
N ALA A 808 18.54 30.80 -12.50
CA ALA A 808 17.58 30.40 -13.51
C ALA A 808 16.54 29.43 -12.94
N ALA A 809 15.26 29.70 -13.15
CA ALA A 809 14.17 28.86 -12.65
C ALA A 809 13.71 27.81 -13.70
N SER A 810 13.62 26.55 -13.28
CA SER A 810 12.99 25.47 -14.06
C SER A 810 11.48 25.69 -14.27
N PHE A 811 10.84 24.80 -15.03
CA PHE A 811 9.38 24.69 -15.04
C PHE A 811 8.86 24.43 -13.63
N ALA A 812 7.93 25.27 -13.18
CA ALA A 812 7.50 25.33 -11.80
C ALA A 812 6.28 24.45 -11.54
N ALA A 813 6.32 23.65 -10.47
CA ALA A 813 5.13 22.95 -10.01
C ALA A 813 4.33 23.86 -9.06
N LEU A 814 3.01 23.68 -9.05
CA LEU A 814 2.06 24.46 -8.25
C LEU A 814 1.03 23.53 -7.60
N GLN A 815 0.73 23.77 -6.33
CA GLN A 815 -0.35 23.13 -5.59
C GLN A 815 -1.09 24.19 -4.76
N LEU A 816 -2.41 24.08 -4.65
CA LEU A 816 -3.20 24.96 -3.79
C LEU A 816 -3.16 24.47 -2.34
N THR A 817 -3.11 25.41 -1.41
CA THR A 817 -3.17 25.15 0.03
C THR A 817 -4.52 25.59 0.58
N THR A 818 -4.97 24.93 1.64
CA THR A 818 -6.31 25.15 2.20
C THR A 818 -6.50 26.52 2.86
N ASP A 819 -5.40 27.19 3.20
CA ASP A 819 -5.36 28.53 3.80
C ASP A 819 -5.33 29.69 2.79
N GLY A 820 -5.60 29.42 1.50
CA GLY A 820 -5.71 30.46 0.46
C GLY A 820 -4.43 30.67 -0.36
N GLY A 821 -3.44 29.80 -0.21
CA GLY A 821 -2.14 29.92 -0.86
C GLY A 821 -1.98 29.09 -2.13
N ALA A 822 -1.03 29.49 -2.96
CA ALA A 822 -0.44 28.70 -4.02
C ALA A 822 0.99 28.39 -3.61
N LEU A 823 1.26 27.13 -3.25
CA LEU A 823 2.61 26.63 -3.01
C LEU A 823 3.24 26.30 -4.36
N VAL A 824 4.42 26.86 -4.60
CA VAL A 824 5.11 26.81 -5.87
C VAL A 824 6.54 26.37 -5.63
N THR A 825 7.04 25.49 -6.47
CA THR A 825 8.44 25.05 -6.44
C THR A 825 9.05 25.10 -7.84
N ALA A 826 10.31 25.50 -7.90
CA ALA A 826 11.16 25.44 -9.09
C ALA A 826 12.58 25.02 -8.67
N LEU A 827 13.37 24.56 -9.61
CA LEU A 827 14.81 24.42 -9.43
C LEU A 827 15.46 25.75 -9.82
N ALA A 828 16.36 26.26 -8.98
CA ALA A 828 17.03 27.54 -9.15
C ALA A 828 18.55 27.37 -8.98
N GLY A 829 19.36 27.81 -9.93
CA GLY A 829 20.81 27.74 -9.77
C GLY A 829 21.61 28.80 -10.53
N ASP A 830 22.90 28.84 -10.22
CA ASP A 830 23.94 29.47 -11.02
C ASP A 830 24.92 28.40 -11.54
N ALA A 831 25.97 28.81 -12.26
CA ALA A 831 26.97 27.88 -12.82
C ALA A 831 27.69 26.99 -11.79
N THR A 832 27.58 27.30 -10.49
CA THR A 832 28.32 26.64 -9.41
C THR A 832 27.43 26.04 -8.33
N THR A 833 26.19 26.50 -8.18
CA THR A 833 25.27 26.09 -7.11
C THR A 833 23.85 25.89 -7.64
N GLY A 834 23.25 24.74 -7.32
CA GLY A 834 21.83 24.45 -7.55
C GLY A 834 21.05 24.43 -6.23
N ALA A 835 19.79 24.83 -6.28
CA ALA A 835 18.86 24.83 -5.15
C ALA A 835 17.44 24.47 -5.59
N ALA A 836 16.64 23.95 -4.68
CA ALA A 836 15.18 24.00 -4.82
C ALA A 836 14.69 25.35 -4.30
N TRP A 837 13.89 26.05 -5.09
CA TRP A 837 13.25 27.31 -4.73
C TRP A 837 11.79 27.05 -4.44
N THR A 838 11.36 27.33 -3.20
CA THR A 838 9.96 27.20 -2.79
C THR A 838 9.38 28.55 -2.42
N MET A 839 8.12 28.76 -2.74
CA MET A 839 7.39 29.95 -2.31
C MET A 839 5.91 29.64 -2.12
N LYS A 840 5.28 30.34 -1.18
CA LYS A 840 3.84 30.30 -0.98
C LYS A 840 3.29 31.70 -1.19
N ALA A 841 2.65 31.91 -2.34
CA ALA A 841 2.03 33.18 -2.73
C ALA A 841 0.52 33.14 -2.47
N LEU A 842 -0.13 34.31 -2.38
CA LEU A 842 -1.60 34.35 -2.30
C LEU A 842 -2.21 33.86 -3.62
N ALA A 843 -3.06 32.83 -3.58
CA ALA A 843 -3.65 32.27 -4.80
C ALA A 843 -4.59 33.26 -5.52
N LYS A 844 -5.15 34.23 -4.80
CA LYS A 844 -6.09 35.22 -5.35
C LYS A 844 -5.46 36.27 -6.27
N ASP A 845 -4.18 36.59 -6.07
CA ASP A 845 -3.51 37.72 -6.75
C ASP A 845 -2.00 37.52 -6.99
N GLY A 846 -1.44 36.36 -6.65
CA GLY A 846 -0.03 36.03 -6.79
C GLY A 846 0.91 36.87 -5.93
N SER A 847 0.43 37.62 -4.93
CA SER A 847 1.32 38.40 -4.07
C SER A 847 2.20 37.51 -3.20
N LEU A 848 3.44 37.96 -3.04
CA LEU A 848 4.49 37.33 -2.25
C LEU A 848 5.07 38.38 -1.30
N GLY A 849 5.41 37.97 -0.08
CA GLY A 849 5.89 38.87 0.98
C GLY A 849 7.39 38.76 1.17
N GLY A 850 8.07 39.91 1.34
CA GLY A 850 9.47 39.99 1.80
C GLY A 850 10.54 39.55 0.79
N ALA A 851 11.79 39.95 1.07
CA ALA A 851 12.99 39.48 0.37
C ALA A 851 13.31 38.01 0.76
N PRO A 852 13.91 37.19 -0.14
CA PRO A 852 14.70 37.60 -1.28
C PRO A 852 14.02 37.26 -2.63
N VAL A 853 12.87 37.86 -2.93
CA VAL A 853 12.25 37.74 -4.27
C VAL A 853 11.95 39.12 -4.84
N VAL A 854 12.36 39.35 -6.08
CA VAL A 854 11.94 40.50 -6.87
C VAL A 854 10.62 40.14 -7.56
N THR A 855 9.57 40.92 -7.28
CA THR A 855 8.26 40.74 -7.91
C THR A 855 8.00 41.91 -8.86
N SER A 856 7.65 41.60 -10.11
CA SER A 856 7.24 42.58 -11.11
C SER A 856 5.91 42.21 -11.74
N LEU A 857 5.20 43.20 -12.28
CA LEU A 857 4.05 42.95 -13.16
C LEU A 857 4.53 42.26 -14.44
N LEU A 858 3.74 41.31 -14.92
CA LEU A 858 3.91 40.73 -16.24
C LEU A 858 2.76 41.21 -17.11
N THR A 859 3.03 41.62 -18.35
CA THR A 859 1.98 42.00 -19.29
C THR A 859 1.76 40.84 -20.24
N LEU A 860 0.54 40.28 -20.20
CA LEU A 860 0.12 39.21 -21.09
C LEU A 860 -1.07 39.69 -21.93
N ASP A 861 -1.12 39.27 -23.19
CA ASP A 861 -2.34 39.30 -24.00
C ASP A 861 -2.88 37.87 -24.13
N ASP A 862 -4.17 37.71 -24.45
CA ASP A 862 -4.81 36.39 -24.62
C ASP A 862 -4.59 35.77 -26.03
N GLY A 863 -3.74 36.40 -26.84
CA GLY A 863 -3.40 35.98 -28.19
C GLY A 863 -4.44 36.29 -29.27
N PRO A 864 -4.09 36.02 -30.54
CA PRO A 864 -5.04 36.14 -31.65
C PRO A 864 -6.16 35.11 -31.51
N PRO A 865 -7.33 35.34 -32.16
CA PRO A 865 -8.37 34.31 -32.21
C PRO A 865 -7.81 33.05 -32.88
N CYS A 866 -7.62 32.00 -32.10
CA CYS A 866 -7.13 30.69 -32.55
C CYS A 866 -8.12 29.63 -32.10
N GLU A 867 -8.53 28.76 -33.03
CA GLU A 867 -9.40 27.63 -32.75
C GLU A 867 -8.56 26.38 -32.53
N VAL A 868 -8.83 25.66 -31.44
CA VAL A 868 -8.34 24.28 -31.24
C VAL A 868 -9.38 23.33 -31.83
N LYS A 869 -8.96 22.50 -32.76
CA LYS A 869 -9.82 21.53 -33.46
C LYS A 869 -9.40 20.11 -33.10
N ARG A 870 -10.38 19.20 -33.06
CA ARG A 870 -10.12 17.77 -32.97
C ARG A 870 -9.46 17.27 -34.24
N ALA A 871 -8.50 16.37 -34.08
CA ALA A 871 -7.80 15.67 -35.14
C ALA A 871 -7.69 14.18 -34.78
N VAL A 872 -7.56 13.32 -35.79
CA VAL A 872 -7.48 11.88 -35.56
C VAL A 872 -6.13 11.54 -34.94
N PHE A 873 -6.16 10.81 -33.83
CA PHE A 873 -4.98 10.20 -33.23
C PHE A 873 -5.35 8.76 -32.85
N ALA A 874 -4.70 7.80 -33.48
CA ALA A 874 -4.98 6.37 -33.31
C ALA A 874 -3.63 5.63 -33.24
N PRO A 875 -2.93 5.69 -32.09
CA PRO A 875 -1.64 5.04 -31.96
C PRO A 875 -1.79 3.52 -32.07
N ASN A 876 -0.84 2.87 -32.73
CA ASN A 876 -0.67 1.43 -32.69
C ASN A 876 -0.06 1.06 -31.34
N VAL A 877 -0.79 0.25 -30.57
CA VAL A 877 -0.38 -0.25 -29.26
C VAL A 877 0.08 -1.69 -29.39
N SER A 878 1.25 -2.00 -28.85
CA SER A 878 1.82 -3.35 -28.84
C SER A 878 2.43 -3.65 -27.48
N ASP A 879 2.25 -4.88 -26.99
CA ASP A 879 2.88 -5.32 -25.75
C ASP A 879 4.39 -5.50 -25.96
N ILE A 880 5.17 -5.19 -24.92
CA ILE A 880 6.62 -5.39 -24.90
C ILE A 880 7.04 -6.07 -23.61
N GLU A 881 8.08 -6.90 -23.68
CA GLU A 881 8.70 -7.46 -22.48
C GLU A 881 9.72 -6.45 -21.91
N ILE A 882 9.64 -6.17 -20.61
CA ILE A 882 10.56 -5.28 -19.90
C ILE A 882 11.33 -6.10 -18.88
N VAL A 883 12.64 -5.87 -18.80
CA VAL A 883 13.49 -6.48 -17.79
C VAL A 883 13.50 -5.58 -16.56
N ALA A 884 13.04 -6.12 -15.42
CA ALA A 884 13.08 -5.44 -14.13
C ALA A 884 14.13 -6.10 -13.22
N GLU A 885 15.09 -5.31 -12.73
CA GLU A 885 16.16 -5.79 -11.87
C GLU A 885 16.17 -5.06 -10.53
N THR A 886 16.27 -5.82 -9.44
CA THR A 886 16.48 -5.22 -8.11
C THR A 886 17.93 -4.78 -7.98
N ARG A 887 18.16 -3.53 -7.56
CA ARG A 887 19.49 -2.93 -7.44
C ARG A 887 19.75 -2.45 -6.02
N GLY A 888 21.02 -2.39 -5.62
CA GLY A 888 21.43 -1.78 -4.36
C GLY A 888 21.22 -0.27 -4.41
N VAL A 889 21.05 0.36 -3.24
CA VAL A 889 20.94 1.81 -3.12
C VAL A 889 21.50 2.25 -1.78
N LYS A 890 22.35 3.27 -1.81
CA LYS A 890 22.83 3.93 -0.60
C LYS A 890 22.09 5.24 -0.42
N MET A 891 21.56 5.46 0.78
CA MET A 891 20.93 6.74 1.14
C MET A 891 21.91 7.60 1.93
N GLU A 892 22.03 8.87 1.56
CA GLU A 892 22.67 9.89 2.37
C GLU A 892 21.62 10.93 2.79
N LYS A 893 21.29 10.96 4.08
CA LYS A 893 20.29 11.85 4.67
C LYS A 893 20.99 13.03 5.35
N ARG A 894 20.47 14.23 5.15
CA ARG A 894 20.87 15.46 5.85
C ARG A 894 19.69 16.13 6.52
#